data_AF-A0A1Q9ACW8-F1
#
_entry.id   AF-A0A1Q9ACW8-F1
#
_cell.length_a   1.000
_cell.length_b   1.000
_cell.length_c   1.000
_cell.angle_alpha   90.00
_cell.angle_beta   90.00
_cell.angle_gamma   90.00
#
_symmetry.space_group_name_H-M   'P 1'
#
loop_
_entity.id
_entity.type
_entity.pdbx_description
1 polymer ?
#
loop_
_entity_poly.entity_id
_entity_poly.type
_entity_poly.pdbx_seq_one_letter_code
_entity_poly.pdbx_strand_id
1 'polypeptide(L)'
;MVQSIGINTKGALYANGYKNSSLIINSLNYIGVTQVRDAIAGQAQGAPVLHAMAAAGIQFNFMTSYGVAANGAAGIADFLSALKSFQTSNPGALLSIEGLNEADLTSASYNGLTSLEAAAAFQKDLYTAIKADPALSATTVLNLNLGYDNTSNYARIGDLGAYSDAANAHIYTHTGRANNDPVMESIVSHAKSASSGDPLIVTEMGHTTLQSFQGIGTNEAAQAKMMLTDLFMAFEDGASAVYLYELLDNSDSLYRGESEVYFGIFKEDGTPKLAATALHNLTTILKFGADGVADGTVPAVPTLSNAPSTAHLMTLDKPGAVYDILIWNDTPVWNQNTQKDITPVTTQTVLQFSQVESVIRVYDPLSGLEPIATYNNVSSISLPLSDHPLVVEVGAAAAVTETALVSNANLSLTAAQLMARIDSLAASSGLTSITLTDSHALPVSTVETMNYMISNYGSTLAKIAGGYSFTVSYGENNWETVKEYDAQGTLTLKTDYGYSNGDLVTKTTLHPDGTADVYSYKITGQTYTSLHQVSDASGKITLIERMHADGTFDSRELHNTDGSNEYYTYDTAGRLIKNSVTAQDGTITASNYDTAGKLIWQGIKEVDGDLTSTNYSAGVKTSTTITSHEGWTDTFNYLPDGSLSSDYRKNADGSVVSTTYVNGAVKTKSIQSVDGSIDNMTYGITGKTYTTEHSQTNASGKITLVERMHADGTFDTRELHNSDGSNEYYVYDTDGRLSQSSVTAQDGTVTASKYDTAGKLTWQGVKETDGDLTTTTYSAGVKTSTTITSHEGWTEQMNYLSDGTLSSDYRKNADGSSVTTTYSNGVVKTKAFVAADSSIDYTVYGITGKTYTIEHSKIDTSGKTTLIERMHDDGTFDYRELRNADGTKQTLTYTATGILTADTFYNTDGSRIWKSYKQDGTGDIQTEVFNAAGTSMKRDILHTSGKHDLYAFVDGQTLSGGAADDTFRFSTTKNATMIYQGGNDILYGFNTDGGAADHVAINKSWAADFASLNMVQQGSDVLIRFDAADTLLVKQQKVAALTSDYFIFS
;
A
#
# COMPACT_ATOMS: atom_id res chain seq x y z
N MET A 1 70.07 -47.35 15.51
CA MET A 1 70.42 -46.09 14.84
C MET A 1 69.30 -45.56 13.94
N VAL A 2 68.82 -46.28 12.91
CA VAL A 2 67.82 -45.71 11.96
C VAL A 2 66.53 -45.22 12.64
N GLN A 3 66.03 -45.95 13.64
CA GLN A 3 64.88 -45.54 14.45
C GLN A 3 65.18 -44.37 15.42
N SER A 4 66.41 -43.88 15.47
CA SER A 4 66.83 -42.73 16.27
C SER A 4 67.09 -41.49 15.41
N ILE A 5 66.83 -41.57 14.10
CA ILE A 5 66.92 -40.43 13.18
C ILE A 5 65.52 -39.85 13.04
N GLY A 6 65.37 -38.59 13.43
CA GLY A 6 64.19 -37.78 13.19
C GLY A 6 64.48 -36.64 12.23
N ILE A 7 63.43 -35.87 11.91
CA ILE A 7 63.58 -34.66 11.09
C ILE A 7 62.55 -33.61 11.48
N ASN A 8 62.92 -32.34 11.37
CA ASN A 8 62.02 -31.23 11.64
C ASN A 8 61.00 -31.08 10.50
N THR A 9 59.74 -30.92 10.89
CA THR A 9 58.61 -30.59 10.00
C THR A 9 57.89 -29.35 10.51
N LYS A 10 57.01 -28.79 9.66
CA LYS A 10 56.21 -27.60 9.98
C LYS A 10 54.73 -27.81 9.65
N GLY A 11 54.22 -29.04 9.81
CA GLY A 11 52.84 -29.40 9.51
C GLY A 11 51.84 -28.64 10.38
N ALA A 12 52.20 -28.42 11.65
CA ALA A 12 51.40 -27.68 12.61
C ALA A 12 51.21 -26.20 12.26
N LEU A 13 52.19 -25.62 11.56
CA LEU A 13 52.21 -24.22 11.15
C LEU A 13 51.44 -23.95 9.86
N TYR A 14 51.02 -25.01 9.15
CA TYR A 14 50.27 -24.89 7.90
C TYR A 14 50.98 -24.01 6.84
N ALA A 15 52.28 -24.20 6.66
CA ALA A 15 53.13 -23.38 5.78
C ALA A 15 53.48 -24.11 4.46
N ASN A 16 53.33 -23.43 3.31
CA ASN A 16 53.65 -23.94 1.96
C ASN A 16 53.54 -25.46 1.72
N GLY A 17 54.66 -26.12 1.42
CA GLY A 17 54.73 -27.56 1.13
C GLY A 17 54.24 -28.42 2.31
N TYR A 18 54.35 -27.92 3.54
CA TYR A 18 53.86 -28.59 4.74
C TYR A 18 52.33 -28.54 4.91
N LYS A 19 51.59 -27.83 4.05
CA LYS A 19 50.12 -27.97 3.96
C LYS A 19 49.73 -29.35 3.41
N ASN A 20 50.64 -30.05 2.75
CA ASN A 20 50.35 -31.30 2.08
C ASN A 20 50.90 -32.50 2.87
N SER A 21 50.04 -33.15 3.67
CA SER A 21 50.42 -34.32 4.46
C SER A 21 50.98 -35.48 3.62
N SER A 22 50.37 -35.81 2.47
CA SER A 22 50.89 -36.86 1.58
C SER A 22 52.28 -36.56 1.02
N LEU A 23 52.59 -35.29 0.72
CA LEU A 23 53.94 -34.90 0.32
C LEU A 23 54.94 -35.17 1.44
N ILE A 24 54.62 -34.72 2.66
CA ILE A 24 55.44 -34.95 3.86
C ILE A 24 55.64 -36.46 4.08
N ILE A 25 54.56 -37.24 4.09
CA ILE A 25 54.58 -38.68 4.32
C ILE A 25 55.42 -39.40 3.26
N ASN A 26 55.30 -39.02 1.97
CA ASN A 26 56.15 -39.57 0.92
C ASN A 26 57.63 -39.23 1.11
N SER A 27 57.95 -37.98 1.44
CA SER A 27 59.33 -37.58 1.70
C SER A 27 59.92 -38.33 2.90
N LEU A 28 59.15 -38.52 3.97
CA LEU A 28 59.53 -39.31 5.15
C LEU A 28 59.70 -40.79 4.83
N ASN A 29 58.76 -41.38 4.09
CA ASN A 29 58.83 -42.77 3.62
C ASN A 29 60.07 -43.00 2.74
N TYR A 30 60.38 -42.05 1.84
CA TYR A 30 61.57 -42.10 1.00
C TYR A 30 62.84 -42.17 1.85
N ILE A 31 63.05 -41.28 2.81
CA ILE A 31 64.25 -41.32 3.68
C ILE A 31 64.15 -42.36 4.82
N GLY A 32 63.04 -43.11 4.92
CA GLY A 32 62.84 -44.12 5.93
C GLY A 32 62.74 -43.62 7.38
N VAL A 33 62.34 -42.36 7.58
CA VAL A 33 62.20 -41.69 8.89
C VAL A 33 60.74 -41.71 9.33
N THR A 34 60.50 -41.98 10.62
CA THR A 34 59.15 -42.06 11.22
C THR A 34 58.96 -41.14 12.42
N GLN A 35 60.02 -40.44 12.84
CA GLN A 35 59.96 -39.50 13.96
C GLN A 35 60.17 -38.09 13.43
N VAL A 36 59.30 -37.19 13.84
CA VAL A 36 59.39 -35.78 13.44
C VAL A 36 59.37 -34.88 14.65
N ARG A 37 60.05 -33.74 14.51
CA ARG A 37 59.94 -32.63 15.45
C ARG A 37 59.06 -31.57 14.83
N ASP A 38 58.01 -31.17 15.53
CA ASP A 38 57.06 -30.15 15.07
C ASP A 38 56.52 -29.37 16.28
N ALA A 39 55.67 -28.37 16.03
CA ALA A 39 54.86 -27.75 17.07
C ALA A 39 53.52 -28.49 17.23
N ILE A 40 52.80 -28.23 18.32
CA ILE A 40 51.36 -28.53 18.31
C ILE A 40 50.64 -27.50 17.43
N ALA A 41 49.58 -27.91 16.73
CA ALA A 41 48.87 -27.04 15.81
C ALA A 41 48.35 -25.78 16.51
N GLY A 42 48.92 -24.62 16.15
CA GLY A 42 48.46 -23.30 16.60
C GLY A 42 47.34 -22.71 15.72
N GLN A 43 47.08 -23.34 14.57
CA GLN A 43 45.98 -23.02 13.66
C GLN A 43 45.11 -24.25 13.44
N ALA A 44 43.79 -24.07 13.32
CA ALA A 44 42.83 -25.16 13.13
C ALA A 44 43.17 -26.06 11.92
N GLN A 45 43.69 -25.49 10.84
CA GLN A 45 44.05 -26.22 9.61
C GLN A 45 45.30 -27.09 9.75
N GLY A 46 46.19 -26.78 10.69
CA GLY A 46 47.40 -27.58 10.92
C GLY A 46 47.11 -28.92 11.62
N ALA A 47 46.09 -28.97 12.47
CA ALA A 47 45.76 -30.18 13.22
C ALA A 47 45.45 -31.39 12.31
N PRO A 48 44.59 -31.27 11.27
CA PRO A 48 44.36 -32.36 10.32
C PRO A 48 45.62 -32.89 9.62
N VAL A 49 46.63 -32.04 9.36
CA VAL A 49 47.91 -32.46 8.78
C VAL A 49 48.65 -33.38 9.75
N LEU A 50 48.75 -32.98 11.01
CA LEU A 50 49.37 -33.80 12.07
C LEU A 50 48.62 -35.12 12.28
N HIS A 51 47.28 -35.09 12.26
CA HIS A 51 46.45 -36.31 12.36
C HIS A 51 46.68 -37.25 11.18
N ALA A 52 46.79 -36.74 9.95
CA ALA A 52 47.08 -37.56 8.77
C ALA A 52 48.47 -38.21 8.85
N MET A 53 49.48 -37.44 9.25
CA MET A 53 50.84 -37.95 9.49
C MET A 53 50.85 -39.02 10.60
N ALA A 54 50.15 -38.77 11.72
CA ALA A 54 50.03 -39.73 12.82
C ALA A 54 49.32 -41.03 12.39
N ALA A 55 48.26 -40.92 11.59
CA ALA A 55 47.56 -42.08 11.01
C ALA A 55 48.45 -42.91 10.07
N ALA A 56 49.42 -42.27 9.41
CA ALA A 56 50.46 -42.92 8.61
C ALA A 56 51.61 -43.51 9.45
N GLY A 57 51.54 -43.42 10.79
CA GLY A 57 52.52 -43.99 11.71
C GLY A 57 53.68 -43.06 12.08
N ILE A 58 53.59 -41.78 11.74
CA ILE A 58 54.59 -40.78 12.14
C ILE A 58 54.40 -40.41 13.63
N GLN A 59 55.51 -40.35 14.35
CA GLN A 59 55.56 -40.01 15.78
C GLN A 59 56.17 -38.62 15.99
N PHE A 60 55.71 -37.90 16.99
CA PHE A 60 55.98 -36.48 17.18
C PHE A 60 56.73 -36.20 18.49
N ASN A 61 57.86 -35.49 18.36
CA ASN A 61 58.37 -34.62 19.41
C ASN A 61 57.72 -33.24 19.25
N PHE A 62 56.94 -32.78 20.24
CA PHE A 62 56.31 -31.46 20.20
C PHE A 62 57.07 -30.43 21.04
N MET A 63 57.55 -29.37 20.40
CA MET A 63 58.17 -28.23 21.09
C MET A 63 57.13 -27.26 21.66
N THR A 64 57.46 -26.66 22.81
CA THR A 64 56.65 -25.60 23.42
C THR A 64 56.98 -24.23 22.86
N SER A 65 55.97 -23.34 22.80
CA SER A 65 56.15 -21.98 22.30
C SER A 65 56.35 -20.97 23.45
N TYR A 66 57.00 -19.85 23.14
CA TYR A 66 57.15 -18.73 24.08
C TYR A 66 55.81 -18.15 24.56
N GLY A 67 54.74 -18.31 23.79
CA GLY A 67 53.39 -17.90 24.18
C GLY A 67 52.81 -18.75 25.32
N VAL A 68 53.13 -20.05 25.35
CA VAL A 68 52.75 -20.95 26.45
C VAL A 68 53.40 -20.48 27.75
N ALA A 69 54.70 -20.17 27.72
CA ALA A 69 55.41 -19.63 28.87
C ALA A 69 54.86 -18.26 29.31
N ALA A 70 54.66 -17.32 28.38
CA ALA A 70 54.16 -15.98 28.71
C ALA A 70 52.79 -16.00 29.42
N ASN A 71 51.96 -17.00 29.16
CA ASN A 71 50.64 -17.18 29.77
C ASN A 71 50.66 -17.95 31.11
N GLY A 72 51.84 -18.31 31.62
CA GLY A 72 52.00 -18.93 32.93
C GLY A 72 51.26 -20.27 33.06
N ALA A 73 50.61 -20.49 34.21
CA ALA A 73 49.88 -21.72 34.50
C ALA A 73 48.70 -21.98 33.53
N ALA A 74 48.04 -20.94 33.04
CA ALA A 74 46.96 -21.07 32.06
C ALA A 74 47.50 -21.60 30.72
N GLY A 75 48.63 -21.05 30.25
CA GLY A 75 49.30 -21.53 29.04
C GLY A 75 49.70 -23.01 29.14
N ILE A 76 50.28 -23.43 30.27
CA ILE A 76 50.60 -24.84 30.52
C ILE A 76 49.34 -25.72 30.46
N ALA A 77 48.25 -25.31 31.11
CA ALA A 77 47.00 -26.06 31.11
C ALA A 77 46.42 -26.22 29.69
N ASP A 78 46.45 -25.16 28.88
CA ASP A 78 45.99 -25.18 27.49
C ASP A 78 46.85 -26.11 26.62
N PHE A 79 48.18 -26.05 26.78
CA PHE A 79 49.11 -26.91 26.06
C PHE A 79 48.92 -28.40 26.41
N LEU A 80 48.76 -28.73 27.69
CA LEU A 80 48.45 -30.10 28.14
C LEU A 80 47.10 -30.57 27.60
N SER A 81 46.10 -29.69 27.54
CA SER A 81 44.79 -30.01 26.96
C SER A 81 44.90 -30.39 25.48
N ALA A 82 45.67 -29.61 24.71
CA ALA A 82 45.93 -29.88 23.30
C ALA A 82 46.69 -31.20 23.09
N LEU A 83 47.73 -31.47 23.90
CA LEU A 83 48.48 -32.73 23.85
C LEU A 83 47.59 -33.94 24.16
N LYS A 84 46.73 -33.86 25.18
CA LYS A 84 45.77 -34.92 25.50
C LYS A 84 44.76 -35.16 24.39
N SER A 85 44.26 -34.09 23.77
CA SER A 85 43.37 -34.20 22.62
C SER A 85 44.08 -34.92 21.47
N PHE A 86 45.30 -34.52 21.14
CA PHE A 86 46.11 -35.17 20.11
C PHE A 86 46.39 -36.65 20.42
N GLN A 87 46.78 -36.98 21.66
CA GLN A 87 47.06 -38.35 22.07
C GLN A 87 45.80 -39.23 22.10
N THR A 88 44.64 -38.66 22.46
CA THR A 88 43.35 -39.37 22.43
C THR A 88 42.96 -39.72 21.00
N SER A 89 43.13 -38.79 20.07
CA SER A 89 42.81 -38.99 18.65
C SER A 89 43.86 -39.83 17.92
N ASN A 90 45.12 -39.81 18.36
CA ASN A 90 46.22 -40.56 17.74
C ASN A 90 47.06 -41.32 18.79
N PRO A 91 46.53 -42.42 19.37
CA PRO A 91 47.26 -43.20 20.37
C PRO A 91 48.62 -43.69 19.83
N GLY A 92 49.70 -43.42 20.58
CA GLY A 92 51.06 -43.84 20.23
C GLY A 92 51.84 -42.91 19.30
N ALA A 93 51.22 -41.81 18.84
CA ALA A 93 51.89 -40.82 17.98
C ALA A 93 52.63 -39.74 18.79
N LEU A 94 52.29 -39.48 20.05
CA LEU A 94 53.05 -38.56 20.90
C LEU A 94 54.30 -39.26 21.45
N LEU A 95 55.48 -38.93 20.92
CA LEU A 95 56.75 -39.52 21.32
C LEU A 95 57.34 -38.79 22.53
N SER A 96 57.43 -37.46 22.43
CA SER A 96 58.04 -36.63 23.45
C SER A 96 57.55 -35.18 23.41
N ILE A 97 57.80 -34.46 24.50
CA ILE A 97 57.46 -33.04 24.66
C ILE A 97 58.73 -32.29 25.00
N GLU A 98 58.98 -31.16 24.35
CA GLU A 98 60.21 -30.39 24.52
C GLU A 98 59.93 -29.03 25.17
N GLY A 99 60.89 -28.59 26.00
CA GLY A 99 60.94 -27.24 26.56
C GLY A 99 61.04 -26.13 25.51
N LEU A 100 61.41 -24.93 25.95
CA LEU A 100 61.51 -23.77 25.02
C LEU A 100 62.65 -23.96 24.02
N ASN A 101 62.35 -23.64 22.76
CA ASN A 101 63.30 -23.63 21.65
C ASN A 101 64.26 -22.43 21.74
N GLU A 102 65.56 -22.68 21.72
CA GLU A 102 66.64 -21.68 21.64
C GLU A 102 66.47 -20.51 22.62
N ALA A 103 66.38 -20.85 23.92
CA ALA A 103 65.96 -19.93 24.98
C ALA A 103 66.85 -18.69 25.19
N ASP A 104 68.04 -18.66 24.59
CA ASP A 104 68.97 -17.52 24.60
C ASP A 104 68.92 -16.62 23.36
N LEU A 105 68.20 -17.02 22.29
CA LEU A 105 67.99 -16.18 21.11
C LEU A 105 66.80 -15.23 21.26
N THR A 106 65.78 -15.63 22.02
CA THR A 106 64.59 -14.82 22.32
C THR A 106 64.37 -14.73 23.82
N SER A 107 64.05 -13.54 24.33
CA SER A 107 63.82 -13.39 25.78
C SER A 107 62.49 -14.01 26.21
N ALA A 108 62.53 -15.13 26.93
CA ALA A 108 61.36 -15.70 27.59
C ALA A 108 60.78 -14.77 28.68
N SER A 109 59.50 -14.97 29.00
CA SER A 109 58.78 -14.32 30.11
C SER A 109 57.93 -15.38 30.80
N TYR A 110 58.04 -15.49 32.13
CA TYR A 110 57.30 -16.50 32.91
C TYR A 110 57.13 -16.04 34.35
N ASN A 111 55.89 -15.92 34.84
CA ASN A 111 55.58 -15.59 36.25
C ASN A 111 56.38 -14.38 36.81
N GLY A 112 56.58 -13.34 35.99
CA GLY A 112 57.31 -12.12 36.36
C GLY A 112 58.84 -12.20 36.22
N LEU A 113 59.39 -13.36 35.86
CA LEU A 113 60.78 -13.53 35.45
C LEU A 113 60.92 -13.25 33.94
N THR A 114 62.13 -12.91 33.50
CA THR A 114 62.49 -12.73 32.08
C THR A 114 63.76 -13.49 31.71
N SER A 115 63.99 -13.68 30.41
CA SER A 115 65.20 -14.29 29.84
C SER A 115 65.42 -15.75 30.31
N LEU A 116 66.66 -16.20 30.49
CA LEU A 116 67.01 -17.59 30.78
C LEU A 116 66.45 -18.08 32.13
N GLU A 117 66.36 -17.20 33.11
CA GLU A 117 65.79 -17.52 34.43
C GLU A 117 64.29 -17.82 34.32
N ALA A 118 63.57 -17.12 33.42
CA ALA A 118 62.19 -17.42 33.10
C ALA A 118 62.04 -18.76 32.38
N ALA A 119 62.91 -19.05 31.42
CA ALA A 119 62.89 -20.31 30.67
C ALA A 119 63.16 -21.51 31.59
N ALA A 120 64.14 -21.41 32.48
CA ALA A 120 64.42 -22.44 33.49
C ALA A 120 63.27 -22.63 34.48
N ALA A 121 62.61 -21.54 34.92
CA ALA A 121 61.42 -21.63 35.77
C ALA A 121 60.24 -22.30 35.05
N PHE A 122 60.01 -21.94 33.79
CA PHE A 122 58.98 -22.55 32.96
C PHE A 122 59.21 -24.05 32.76
N GLN A 123 60.44 -24.49 32.47
CA GLN A 123 60.77 -25.91 32.31
C GLN A 123 60.37 -26.74 33.54
N LYS A 124 60.63 -26.22 34.74
CA LYS A 124 60.30 -26.88 36.01
C LYS A 124 58.80 -27.09 36.15
N ASP A 125 58.01 -26.05 35.89
CA ASP A 125 56.56 -26.09 36.03
C ASP A 125 55.90 -26.92 34.91
N LEU A 126 56.43 -26.85 33.69
CA LEU A 126 56.00 -27.68 32.56
C LEU A 126 56.22 -29.17 32.85
N TYR A 127 57.44 -29.57 33.25
CA TYR A 127 57.75 -30.96 33.59
C TYR A 127 56.86 -31.47 34.72
N THR A 128 56.73 -30.67 35.79
CA THR A 128 55.90 -31.02 36.94
C THR A 128 54.44 -31.24 36.54
N ALA A 129 53.89 -30.37 35.67
CA ALA A 129 52.53 -30.50 35.18
C ALA A 129 52.33 -31.74 34.30
N ILE A 130 53.27 -32.02 33.39
CA ILE A 130 53.23 -33.22 32.51
C ILE A 130 53.29 -34.50 33.35
N LYS A 131 54.24 -34.60 34.28
CA LYS A 131 54.41 -35.79 35.13
C LYS A 131 53.27 -36.00 36.12
N ALA A 132 52.52 -34.94 36.46
CA ALA A 132 51.32 -35.05 37.29
C ALA A 132 50.06 -35.47 36.52
N ASP A 133 50.02 -35.32 35.20
CA ASP A 133 48.85 -35.67 34.38
C ASP A 133 48.87 -37.17 34.00
N PRO A 134 47.86 -37.98 34.40
CA PRO A 134 47.85 -39.42 34.15
C PRO A 134 47.88 -39.83 32.67
N ALA A 135 47.45 -38.95 31.76
CA ALA A 135 47.46 -39.23 30.33
C ALA A 135 48.84 -38.98 29.70
N LEU A 136 49.66 -38.11 30.29
CA LEU A 136 50.93 -37.64 29.73
C LEU A 136 52.15 -38.03 30.57
N SER A 137 51.98 -38.57 31.78
CA SER A 137 53.08 -38.82 32.72
C SER A 137 54.14 -39.80 32.19
N ALA A 138 53.75 -40.66 31.24
CA ALA A 138 54.65 -41.61 30.57
C ALA A 138 55.41 -41.02 29.38
N THR A 139 55.02 -39.83 28.90
CA THR A 139 55.69 -39.15 27.78
C THR A 139 57.03 -38.60 28.23
N THR A 140 58.07 -38.80 27.41
CA THR A 140 59.42 -38.26 27.61
C THR A 140 59.37 -36.73 27.51
N VAL A 141 59.97 -36.04 28.47
CA VAL A 141 60.09 -34.57 28.47
C VAL A 141 61.55 -34.18 28.23
N LEU A 142 61.83 -33.60 27.07
CA LEU A 142 63.14 -33.06 26.74
C LEU A 142 63.33 -31.72 27.45
N ASN A 143 64.55 -31.46 27.89
CA ASN A 143 64.91 -30.16 28.41
C ASN A 143 64.80 -29.07 27.33
N LEU A 144 64.77 -27.80 27.75
CA LEU A 144 64.96 -26.67 26.84
C LEU A 144 66.35 -26.75 26.18
N ASN A 145 66.51 -26.08 25.05
CA ASN A 145 67.80 -25.96 24.37
C ASN A 145 68.23 -24.49 24.23
N LEU A 146 69.52 -24.28 23.95
CA LEU A 146 70.10 -22.98 23.64
C LEU A 146 70.59 -22.96 22.18
N GLY A 147 70.43 -21.84 21.49
CA GLY A 147 70.86 -21.66 20.10
C GLY A 147 72.36 -21.38 19.96
N TYR A 148 73.03 -20.92 21.03
CA TYR A 148 74.49 -20.74 21.04
C TYR A 148 75.18 -21.58 22.11
N ASP A 149 76.36 -22.09 21.76
CA ASP A 149 77.26 -22.74 22.71
C ASP A 149 77.92 -21.70 23.63
N ASN A 150 77.29 -21.42 24.79
CA ASN A 150 77.76 -20.39 25.71
C ASN A 150 77.74 -20.88 27.16
N THR A 151 78.93 -21.12 27.72
CA THR A 151 79.13 -21.59 29.10
C THR A 151 78.43 -20.70 30.15
N SER A 152 78.39 -19.38 29.94
CA SER A 152 77.74 -18.47 30.91
C SER A 152 76.21 -18.58 30.85
N ASN A 153 75.64 -18.81 29.67
CA ASN A 153 74.19 -19.02 29.53
C ASN A 153 73.76 -20.37 30.11
N TYR A 154 74.51 -21.44 29.85
CA TYR A 154 74.27 -22.75 30.48
C TYR A 154 74.37 -22.68 32.01
N ALA A 155 75.33 -21.93 32.55
CA ALA A 155 75.43 -21.70 33.99
C ALA A 155 74.23 -20.91 34.57
N ARG A 156 73.57 -20.05 33.79
CA ARG A 156 72.39 -19.27 34.21
C ARG A 156 71.11 -20.10 34.29
N ILE A 157 70.89 -21.02 33.34
CA ILE A 157 69.75 -21.95 33.42
C ILE A 157 69.98 -23.01 34.50
N GLY A 158 71.24 -23.37 34.74
CA GLY A 158 71.63 -24.37 35.74
C GLY A 158 71.28 -25.80 35.32
N ASP A 159 71.45 -26.74 36.24
CA ASP A 159 71.08 -28.15 36.03
C ASP A 159 69.56 -28.33 36.25
N LEU A 160 68.90 -28.79 35.19
CA LEU A 160 67.46 -29.07 35.12
C LEU A 160 67.17 -30.57 35.00
N GLY A 161 68.15 -31.47 35.21
CA GLY A 161 67.97 -32.92 35.09
C GLY A 161 66.86 -33.52 35.96
N ALA A 162 66.48 -32.86 37.07
CA ALA A 162 65.32 -33.26 37.88
C ALA A 162 63.96 -32.88 37.25
N TYR A 163 63.97 -32.14 36.13
CA TYR A 163 62.82 -31.54 35.44
C TYR A 163 62.89 -31.81 33.92
N SER A 164 63.53 -32.92 33.56
CA SER A 164 63.66 -33.46 32.21
C SER A 164 63.86 -34.98 32.31
N ASP A 165 63.69 -35.67 31.19
CA ASP A 165 64.07 -37.07 31.02
C ASP A 165 65.18 -37.24 29.95
N ALA A 166 65.54 -36.14 29.27
CA ALA A 166 66.55 -36.08 28.23
C ALA A 166 67.18 -34.68 28.17
N ALA A 167 68.50 -34.62 28.09
CA ALA A 167 69.24 -33.41 27.71
C ALA A 167 68.93 -33.06 26.26
N ASN A 168 68.93 -31.77 25.92
CA ASN A 168 68.61 -31.30 24.58
C ASN A 168 69.66 -30.34 24.03
N ALA A 169 70.01 -30.48 22.75
CA ALA A 169 70.97 -29.64 22.05
C ALA A 169 70.53 -29.32 20.61
N HIS A 170 70.88 -28.13 20.14
CA HIS A 170 70.93 -27.78 18.73
C HIS A 170 72.40 -27.76 18.29
N ILE A 171 72.75 -28.49 17.23
CA ILE A 171 74.14 -28.65 16.79
C ILE A 171 74.27 -28.18 15.34
N TYR A 172 74.94 -27.04 15.14
CA TYR A 172 75.22 -26.47 13.84
C TYR A 172 76.74 -26.36 13.63
N THR A 173 77.34 -27.32 12.92
CA THR A 173 78.78 -27.34 12.64
C THR A 173 79.14 -26.32 11.57
N HIS A 174 80.42 -25.92 11.47
CA HIS A 174 80.84 -24.90 10.51
C HIS A 174 81.39 -25.53 9.23
N THR A 175 80.91 -25.09 8.07
CA THR A 175 81.22 -25.67 6.73
C THR A 175 82.69 -25.59 6.30
N GLY A 176 83.44 -24.60 6.79
CA GLY A 176 84.84 -24.37 6.45
C GLY A 176 85.83 -24.69 7.57
N ARG A 177 85.40 -25.26 8.68
CA ARG A 177 86.27 -25.60 9.82
C ARG A 177 86.89 -26.97 9.62
N ALA A 178 88.19 -27.08 9.92
CA ALA A 178 88.84 -28.38 10.04
C ALA A 178 88.58 -28.95 11.43
N ASN A 179 88.16 -30.22 11.50
CA ASN A 179 87.86 -30.94 12.73
C ASN A 179 86.72 -30.27 13.54
N ASN A 180 85.47 -30.49 13.11
CA ASN A 180 84.26 -30.03 13.80
C ASN A 180 83.96 -30.81 15.09
N ASP A 181 84.46 -32.02 15.23
CA ASP A 181 84.19 -32.93 16.35
C ASP A 181 84.36 -32.30 17.76
N PRO A 182 85.48 -31.62 18.10
CA PRO A 182 85.61 -30.98 19.42
C PRO A 182 84.61 -29.86 19.71
N VAL A 183 83.98 -29.29 18.68
CA VAL A 183 82.89 -28.31 18.85
C VAL A 183 81.61 -29.03 19.24
N MET A 184 81.34 -30.15 18.59
CA MET A 184 80.19 -31.00 18.89
C MET A 184 80.30 -31.52 20.33
N GLU A 185 81.47 -32.06 20.72
CA GLU A 185 81.75 -32.49 22.10
C GLU A 185 81.49 -31.38 23.13
N SER A 186 81.87 -30.13 22.82
CA SER A 186 81.63 -28.95 23.67
C SER A 186 80.12 -28.69 23.85
N ILE A 187 79.37 -28.64 22.75
CA ILE A 187 77.92 -28.41 22.76
C ILE A 187 77.22 -29.53 23.53
N VAL A 188 77.58 -30.79 23.26
CA VAL A 188 77.05 -31.98 23.93
C VAL A 188 77.32 -31.93 25.43
N SER A 189 78.54 -31.58 25.83
CA SER A 189 78.94 -31.44 27.23
C SER A 189 78.14 -30.36 27.95
N HIS A 190 77.95 -29.19 27.33
CA HIS A 190 77.15 -28.12 27.91
C HIS A 190 75.66 -28.50 28.03
N ALA A 191 75.07 -29.11 27.01
CA ALA A 191 73.69 -29.60 27.06
C ALA A 191 73.49 -30.64 28.19
N LYS A 192 74.41 -31.61 28.32
CA LYS A 192 74.41 -32.58 29.43
C LYS A 192 74.64 -31.93 30.79
N SER A 193 75.37 -30.80 30.85
CA SER A 193 75.56 -30.06 32.11
C SER A 193 74.29 -29.36 32.60
N ALA A 194 73.38 -29.01 31.69
CA ALA A 194 72.06 -28.47 32.02
C ALA A 194 71.00 -29.54 32.31
N SER A 195 71.36 -30.82 32.21
CA SER A 195 70.44 -31.96 32.37
C SER A 195 71.23 -33.19 32.87
N SER A 196 71.79 -33.09 34.08
CA SER A 196 72.77 -34.07 34.54
C SER A 196 72.15 -35.45 34.77
N GLY A 197 72.73 -36.48 34.15
CA GLY A 197 72.30 -37.87 34.28
C GLY A 197 71.33 -38.36 33.20
N ASP A 198 70.82 -37.45 32.38
CA ASP A 198 69.89 -37.75 31.29
C ASP A 198 70.62 -38.15 29.99
N PRO A 199 70.01 -38.99 29.12
CA PRO A 199 70.49 -39.19 27.75
C PRO A 199 70.40 -37.89 26.94
N LEU A 200 71.22 -37.77 25.90
CA LEU A 200 71.18 -36.62 24.99
C LEU A 200 70.26 -36.90 23.80
N ILE A 201 69.39 -35.96 23.47
CA ILE A 201 68.68 -35.89 22.19
C ILE A 201 69.07 -34.57 21.49
N VAL A 202 69.39 -34.64 20.21
CA VAL A 202 69.70 -33.46 19.39
C VAL A 202 68.46 -33.12 18.58
N THR A 203 67.79 -32.01 18.88
CA THR A 203 66.49 -31.66 18.24
C THR A 203 66.62 -30.85 16.95
N GLU A 204 67.78 -30.26 16.69
CA GLU A 204 68.08 -29.61 15.40
C GLU A 204 69.57 -29.79 15.04
N MET A 205 69.83 -30.14 13.78
CA MET A 205 71.16 -30.19 13.17
C MET A 205 71.02 -30.10 11.65
N GLY A 206 71.84 -29.28 10.99
CA GLY A 206 71.81 -29.21 9.52
C GLY A 206 72.59 -28.04 8.90
N HIS A 207 72.50 -27.97 7.56
CA HIS A 207 73.13 -26.93 6.74
C HIS A 207 72.16 -26.42 5.69
N THR A 208 72.21 -25.11 5.42
CA THR A 208 71.42 -24.48 4.36
C THR A 208 72.15 -24.55 3.02
N THR A 209 71.42 -24.78 1.93
CA THR A 209 71.98 -24.72 0.57
C THR A 209 72.13 -23.29 0.04
N LEU A 210 71.96 -22.27 0.90
CA LEU A 210 72.31 -20.89 0.61
C LEU A 210 73.83 -20.68 0.73
N GLN A 211 74.54 -20.85 -0.39
CA GLN A 211 76.01 -20.78 -0.45
C GLN A 211 76.63 -19.50 0.12
N SER A 212 75.92 -18.37 0.08
CA SER A 212 76.41 -17.09 0.60
C SER A 212 76.34 -16.99 2.13
N PHE A 213 75.56 -17.83 2.81
CA PHE A 213 75.32 -17.75 4.24
C PHE A 213 76.54 -18.23 5.04
N GLN A 214 77.14 -17.33 5.80
CA GLN A 214 78.37 -17.60 6.53
C GLN A 214 78.15 -18.60 7.67
N GLY A 215 79.18 -19.40 7.99
CA GLY A 215 79.09 -20.42 9.03
C GLY A 215 78.61 -21.76 8.50
N ILE A 216 77.35 -21.83 8.07
CA ILE A 216 76.66 -23.10 7.82
C ILE A 216 76.09 -23.25 6.41
N GLY A 217 76.26 -22.25 5.53
CA GLY A 217 75.77 -22.29 4.15
C GLY A 217 76.67 -23.07 3.20
N THR A 218 76.07 -23.81 2.27
CA THR A 218 76.80 -24.69 1.35
C THR A 218 76.03 -24.99 0.06
N ASN A 219 76.49 -25.93 -0.78
CA ASN A 219 75.74 -26.46 -1.93
C ASN A 219 75.09 -27.84 -1.59
N GLU A 220 74.29 -28.42 -2.49
CA GLU A 220 73.64 -29.72 -2.22
C GLU A 220 74.65 -30.87 -1.97
N ALA A 221 75.79 -30.87 -2.66
CA ALA A 221 76.78 -31.94 -2.54
C ALA A 221 77.47 -31.93 -1.17
N ALA A 222 77.92 -30.78 -0.72
CA ALA A 222 78.52 -30.62 0.60
C ALA A 222 77.47 -30.73 1.73
N GLN A 223 76.22 -30.29 1.53
CA GLN A 223 75.11 -30.57 2.47
C GLN A 223 74.97 -32.08 2.71
N ALA A 224 74.98 -32.90 1.65
CA ALA A 224 74.86 -34.35 1.76
C ALA A 224 76.03 -34.97 2.54
N LYS A 225 77.27 -34.56 2.24
CA LYS A 225 78.48 -35.05 2.93
C LYS A 225 78.45 -34.71 4.42
N MET A 226 78.24 -33.43 4.73
CA MET A 226 78.26 -32.94 6.11
C MET A 226 77.12 -33.51 6.93
N MET A 227 75.91 -33.62 6.38
CA MET A 227 74.77 -34.19 7.10
C MET A 227 75.07 -35.61 7.60
N LEU A 228 75.71 -36.46 6.78
CA LEU A 228 76.05 -37.83 7.22
C LEU A 228 77.20 -37.84 8.22
N THR A 229 78.24 -37.03 8.00
CA THR A 229 79.38 -36.91 8.94
C THR A 229 78.90 -36.40 10.31
N ASP A 230 78.13 -35.31 10.34
CA ASP A 230 77.62 -34.70 11.57
C ASP A 230 76.67 -35.65 12.32
N LEU A 231 75.85 -36.40 11.57
CA LEU A 231 75.00 -37.43 12.16
C LEU A 231 75.83 -38.50 12.88
N PHE A 232 76.92 -38.96 12.27
CA PHE A 232 77.75 -40.02 12.85
C PHE A 232 78.55 -39.52 14.05
N MET A 233 79.10 -38.30 13.98
CA MET A 233 79.75 -37.64 15.11
C MET A 233 78.78 -37.48 16.29
N ALA A 234 77.53 -37.03 16.04
CA ALA A 234 76.55 -36.85 17.11
C ALA A 234 76.22 -38.17 17.83
N PHE A 235 76.09 -39.28 17.10
CA PHE A 235 75.90 -40.59 17.70
C PHE A 235 77.17 -41.11 18.42
N GLU A 236 78.36 -40.81 17.91
CA GLU A 236 79.64 -41.16 18.55
C GLU A 236 79.78 -40.44 19.90
N ASP A 237 79.39 -39.18 19.97
CA ASP A 237 79.36 -38.34 21.18
C ASP A 237 78.23 -38.70 22.16
N GLY A 238 77.41 -39.69 21.82
CA GLY A 238 76.40 -40.28 22.67
C GLY A 238 75.03 -39.62 22.59
N ALA A 239 74.67 -39.02 21.45
CA ALA A 239 73.28 -38.73 21.15
C ALA A 239 72.49 -40.03 21.04
N SER A 240 71.33 -40.09 21.69
CA SER A 240 70.39 -41.22 21.63
C SER A 240 69.38 -41.08 20.48
N ALA A 241 69.14 -39.84 20.04
CA ALA A 241 68.39 -39.50 18.84
C ALA A 241 68.84 -38.15 18.27
N VAL A 242 68.70 -37.97 16.95
CA VAL A 242 69.10 -36.75 16.22
C VAL A 242 68.00 -36.36 15.24
N TYR A 243 67.57 -35.11 15.27
CA TYR A 243 66.57 -34.54 14.36
C TYR A 243 67.22 -33.56 13.39
N LEU A 244 67.15 -33.88 12.10
CA LEU A 244 67.69 -33.03 11.04
C LEU A 244 66.83 -31.76 10.85
N TYR A 245 67.43 -30.62 10.50
CA TYR A 245 66.71 -29.40 10.15
C TYR A 245 67.01 -29.04 8.68
N GLU A 246 66.06 -29.17 7.75
CA GLU A 246 64.67 -29.65 7.89
C GLU A 246 64.21 -30.50 6.69
N LEU A 247 62.97 -31.01 6.70
CA LEU A 247 62.48 -31.90 5.63
C LEU A 247 62.38 -31.20 4.28
N LEU A 248 61.55 -30.17 4.15
CA LEU A 248 61.29 -29.45 2.91
C LEU A 248 61.89 -28.04 2.97
N ASP A 249 62.40 -27.55 1.84
CA ASP A 249 62.61 -26.11 1.65
C ASP A 249 61.30 -25.37 1.88
N ASN A 250 61.38 -24.20 2.49
CA ASN A 250 60.20 -23.50 2.97
C ASN A 250 60.27 -21.99 2.69
N SER A 251 59.67 -21.56 1.59
CA SER A 251 59.69 -20.15 1.20
C SER A 251 58.92 -19.23 2.17
N ASP A 252 57.98 -19.76 2.96
CA ASP A 252 57.28 -19.01 4.02
C ASP A 252 58.20 -18.63 5.18
N SER A 253 59.39 -19.25 5.30
CA SER A 253 60.37 -18.89 6.34
C SER A 253 61.20 -17.65 5.98
N LEU A 254 61.00 -17.05 4.80
CA LEU A 254 61.79 -15.91 4.31
C LEU A 254 61.80 -14.70 5.27
N TYR A 255 60.74 -14.49 6.05
CA TYR A 255 60.68 -13.40 7.04
C TYR A 255 61.73 -13.53 8.17
N ARG A 256 62.24 -14.74 8.41
CA ARG A 256 63.33 -15.03 9.36
C ARG A 256 64.72 -14.87 8.73
N GLY A 257 64.79 -14.79 7.39
CA GLY A 257 66.03 -14.69 6.62
C GLY A 257 66.05 -15.64 5.43
N GLU A 258 66.83 -15.32 4.40
CA GLU A 258 66.92 -16.14 3.18
C GLU A 258 67.51 -17.54 3.46
N SER A 259 68.41 -17.66 4.44
CA SER A 259 69.00 -18.97 4.82
C SER A 259 67.96 -19.99 5.25
N GLU A 260 66.90 -19.53 5.93
CA GLU A 260 65.82 -20.36 6.45
C GLU A 260 64.98 -21.02 5.35
N VAL A 261 65.03 -20.50 4.12
CA VAL A 261 64.27 -21.05 2.99
C VAL A 261 64.90 -22.35 2.47
N TYR A 262 66.22 -22.49 2.59
CA TYR A 262 67.01 -23.47 1.86
C TYR A 262 67.63 -24.58 2.74
N PHE A 263 67.10 -24.81 3.95
CA PHE A 263 67.56 -25.89 4.84
C PHE A 263 67.01 -27.27 4.47
N GLY A 264 65.96 -27.34 3.67
CA GLY A 264 65.32 -28.59 3.30
C GLY A 264 66.33 -29.57 2.70
N ILE A 265 66.22 -30.85 3.05
CA ILE A 265 66.87 -31.94 2.31
C ILE A 265 66.05 -32.35 1.08
N PHE A 266 64.81 -31.88 1.00
CA PHE A 266 63.98 -31.86 -0.20
C PHE A 266 63.72 -30.41 -0.63
N LYS A 267 63.41 -30.22 -1.90
CA LYS A 267 62.81 -28.97 -2.39
C LYS A 267 61.37 -28.86 -1.87
N GLU A 268 60.80 -27.66 -1.97
CA GLU A 268 59.45 -27.37 -1.48
C GLU A 268 58.35 -28.24 -2.14
N ASP A 269 58.61 -28.73 -3.36
CA ASP A 269 57.73 -29.64 -4.12
C ASP A 269 57.95 -31.14 -3.81
N GLY A 270 58.82 -31.45 -2.84
CA GLY A 270 59.19 -32.81 -2.44
C GLY A 270 60.19 -33.51 -3.37
N THR A 271 60.79 -32.82 -4.34
CA THR A 271 61.92 -33.37 -5.10
C THR A 271 63.12 -33.57 -4.15
N PRO A 272 63.71 -34.78 -4.04
CA PRO A 272 64.85 -35.02 -3.16
C PRO A 272 66.08 -34.22 -3.64
N LYS A 273 66.74 -33.52 -2.73
CA LYS A 273 68.11 -33.02 -2.95
C LYS A 273 69.11 -34.16 -2.73
N LEU A 274 70.38 -33.92 -3.06
CA LEU A 274 71.45 -34.90 -2.83
C LEU A 274 71.53 -35.39 -1.38
N ALA A 275 71.21 -34.53 -0.40
CA ALA A 275 71.15 -34.93 1.00
C ALA A 275 70.05 -35.97 1.27
N ALA A 276 68.81 -35.75 0.81
CA ALA A 276 67.74 -36.74 0.95
C ALA A 276 68.08 -38.07 0.28
N THR A 277 68.70 -38.04 -0.90
CA THR A 277 69.15 -39.26 -1.59
C THR A 277 70.24 -39.99 -0.78
N ALA A 278 71.22 -39.28 -0.23
CA ALA A 278 72.26 -39.88 0.60
C ALA A 278 71.70 -40.50 1.89
N LEU A 279 70.72 -39.84 2.53
CA LEU A 279 70.04 -40.38 3.71
C LEU A 279 69.15 -41.59 3.38
N HIS A 280 68.43 -41.56 2.24
CA HIS A 280 67.69 -42.71 1.75
C HIS A 280 68.61 -43.92 1.54
N ASN A 281 69.75 -43.72 0.87
CA ASN A 281 70.73 -44.79 0.65
C ASN A 281 71.26 -45.33 1.97
N LEU A 282 71.69 -44.44 2.88
CA LEU A 282 72.20 -44.83 4.19
C LEU A 282 71.15 -45.65 4.95
N THR A 283 69.94 -45.12 5.14
CA THR A 283 68.91 -45.79 5.93
C THR A 283 68.48 -47.12 5.32
N THR A 284 68.49 -47.25 3.99
CA THR A 284 68.22 -48.49 3.27
C THR A 284 69.33 -49.52 3.50
N ILE A 285 70.60 -49.13 3.40
CA ILE A 285 71.76 -50.00 3.70
C ILE A 285 71.72 -50.49 5.15
N LEU A 286 71.49 -49.58 6.11
CA LEU A 286 71.46 -49.91 7.54
C LEU A 286 70.25 -50.77 7.94
N LYS A 287 69.15 -50.74 7.19
CA LYS A 287 67.96 -51.59 7.43
C LYS A 287 68.08 -52.97 6.79
N PHE A 288 68.87 -53.12 5.73
CA PHE A 288 69.00 -54.38 5.01
C PHE A 288 69.72 -55.45 5.84
N GLY A 289 69.37 -56.72 5.62
CA GLY A 289 69.98 -57.85 6.34
C GLY A 289 69.52 -58.04 7.79
N ALA A 290 68.53 -57.28 8.25
CA ALA A 290 68.00 -57.32 9.62
C ALA A 290 66.84 -58.34 9.82
N ASP A 291 66.97 -59.56 9.30
CA ASP A 291 65.89 -60.57 9.26
C ASP A 291 65.88 -61.55 10.45
N GLY A 292 66.89 -61.49 11.33
CA GLY A 292 67.01 -62.31 12.55
C GLY A 292 66.52 -61.63 13.83
N VAL A 293 66.95 -62.16 14.98
CA VAL A 293 66.96 -61.45 16.27
C VAL A 293 68.41 -61.06 16.54
N ALA A 294 68.67 -59.83 17.00
CA ALA A 294 70.01 -59.43 17.43
C ALA A 294 70.45 -60.36 18.57
N ASP A 295 71.54 -61.09 18.36
CA ASP A 295 72.05 -62.01 19.39
C ASP A 295 72.81 -61.26 20.50
N GLY A 296 72.98 -59.95 20.34
CA GLY A 296 73.62 -59.03 21.28
C GLY A 296 75.14 -59.16 21.31
N THR A 297 75.72 -59.91 20.38
CA THR A 297 77.16 -60.16 20.30
C THR A 297 77.79 -59.18 19.33
N VAL A 298 78.15 -57.99 19.83
CA VAL A 298 78.97 -57.05 19.04
C VAL A 298 80.36 -57.69 18.83
N PRO A 299 80.80 -57.92 17.58
CA PRO A 299 82.15 -58.43 17.32
C PRO A 299 83.21 -57.51 17.93
N ALA A 300 84.40 -58.05 18.22
CA ALA A 300 85.49 -57.21 18.71
C ALA A 300 85.77 -56.06 17.72
N VAL A 301 85.78 -54.83 18.25
CA VAL A 301 85.88 -53.59 17.46
C VAL A 301 87.09 -53.68 16.51
N PRO A 302 86.90 -53.50 15.19
CA PRO A 302 87.99 -53.56 14.23
C PRO A 302 88.96 -52.39 14.44
N THR A 303 90.22 -52.55 14.04
CA THR A 303 91.23 -51.48 14.16
C THR A 303 91.48 -50.83 12.81
N LEU A 304 91.54 -49.50 12.79
CA LEU A 304 91.99 -48.72 11.64
C LEU A 304 93.51 -48.51 11.68
N SER A 305 94.16 -48.67 10.54
CA SER A 305 95.57 -48.31 10.35
C SER A 305 95.75 -47.57 9.02
N ASN A 306 96.80 -46.74 8.94
CA ASN A 306 97.00 -45.81 7.81
C ASN A 306 95.79 -44.87 7.58
N ALA A 307 95.02 -44.59 8.63
CA ALA A 307 93.90 -43.65 8.61
C ALA A 307 94.40 -42.21 8.90
N PRO A 308 93.73 -41.18 8.37
CA PRO A 308 93.87 -39.81 8.86
C PRO A 308 93.67 -39.72 10.39
N SER A 309 94.29 -38.73 11.05
CA SER A 309 94.11 -38.52 12.50
C SER A 309 92.71 -38.07 12.91
N THR A 310 91.92 -37.61 11.93
CA THR A 310 90.52 -37.18 12.03
C THR A 310 89.58 -38.26 11.50
N ALA A 311 90.04 -39.52 11.41
CA ALA A 311 89.21 -40.64 11.00
C ALA A 311 88.54 -41.28 12.22
N HIS A 312 87.26 -41.59 12.05
CA HIS A 312 86.41 -42.15 13.10
C HIS A 312 85.86 -43.51 12.67
N LEU A 313 85.49 -44.35 13.63
CA LEU A 313 84.78 -45.59 13.38
C LEU A 313 83.68 -45.83 14.41
N MET A 314 82.57 -46.40 13.96
CA MET A 314 81.48 -46.84 14.81
C MET A 314 80.96 -48.19 14.32
N THR A 315 80.72 -49.13 15.23
CA THR A 315 80.14 -50.44 14.90
C THR A 315 78.67 -50.48 15.30
N LEU A 316 77.81 -50.95 14.40
CA LEU A 316 76.39 -51.10 14.61
C LEU A 316 76.01 -52.59 14.50
N ASP A 317 75.41 -53.12 15.56
CA ASP A 317 74.88 -54.48 15.57
C ASP A 317 73.58 -54.57 14.75
N LYS A 318 73.40 -55.66 14.00
CA LYS A 318 72.16 -55.98 13.29
C LYS A 318 71.64 -57.35 13.74
N PRO A 319 70.35 -57.65 13.53
CA PRO A 319 69.84 -58.99 13.78
C PRO A 319 70.55 -60.08 12.97
N GLY A 320 70.78 -61.25 13.58
CA GLY A 320 71.63 -62.29 12.99
C GLY A 320 73.13 -62.03 13.18
N ALA A 321 74.01 -62.79 12.53
CA ALA A 321 75.46 -62.59 12.58
C ALA A 321 75.94 -61.49 11.60
N VAL A 322 75.15 -60.43 11.44
CA VAL A 322 75.38 -59.31 10.51
C VAL A 322 75.65 -58.05 11.33
N TYR A 323 76.59 -57.23 10.90
CA TYR A 323 76.88 -55.95 11.55
C TYR A 323 77.45 -54.96 10.54
N ASP A 324 77.28 -53.68 10.81
CA ASP A 324 77.83 -52.59 10.00
C ASP A 324 78.95 -51.88 10.75
N ILE A 325 79.94 -51.40 10.01
CA ILE A 325 80.98 -50.50 10.51
C ILE A 325 80.89 -49.21 9.70
N LEU A 326 80.55 -48.11 10.37
CA LEU A 326 80.59 -46.77 9.82
C LEU A 326 82.00 -46.23 9.95
N ILE A 327 82.55 -45.68 8.85
CA ILE A 327 83.89 -45.11 8.84
C ILE A 327 83.83 -43.78 8.11
N TRP A 328 84.28 -42.70 8.74
CA TRP A 328 84.29 -41.36 8.16
C TRP A 328 85.53 -40.59 8.58
N ASN A 329 85.73 -39.43 7.95
CA ASN A 329 86.84 -38.55 8.22
C ASN A 329 86.30 -37.12 8.38
N ASP A 330 86.52 -36.51 9.54
CA ASP A 330 86.10 -35.15 9.85
C ASP A 330 87.07 -34.14 9.20
N THR A 331 86.84 -33.87 7.92
CA THR A 331 87.64 -32.96 7.10
C THR A 331 86.76 -31.91 6.43
N PRO A 332 87.27 -30.68 6.18
CA PRO A 332 86.52 -29.65 5.47
C PRO A 332 86.07 -30.12 4.07
N VAL A 333 84.80 -29.89 3.73
CA VAL A 333 84.23 -30.19 2.40
C VAL A 333 83.92 -28.95 1.57
N TRP A 334 83.74 -27.79 2.20
CA TRP A 334 83.27 -26.57 1.55
C TRP A 334 84.14 -25.36 1.88
N ASN A 335 84.48 -24.59 0.85
CA ASN A 335 85.18 -23.32 1.04
C ASN A 335 84.18 -22.16 0.96
N GLN A 336 83.81 -21.64 2.13
CA GLN A 336 82.85 -20.54 2.27
C GLN A 336 83.27 -19.26 1.55
N ASN A 337 84.58 -18.98 1.46
CA ASN A 337 85.07 -17.74 0.86
C ASN A 337 84.98 -17.75 -0.67
N THR A 338 85.20 -18.92 -1.28
CA THR A 338 85.14 -19.08 -2.74
C THR A 338 83.82 -19.65 -3.23
N GLN A 339 82.96 -20.11 -2.31
CA GLN A 339 81.70 -20.82 -2.57
C GLN A 339 81.93 -22.02 -3.51
N LYS A 340 82.90 -22.87 -3.16
CA LYS A 340 83.27 -24.05 -3.92
C LYS A 340 83.57 -25.24 -3.02
N ASP A 341 83.32 -26.43 -3.55
CA ASP A 341 83.74 -27.69 -2.93
C ASP A 341 85.26 -27.74 -2.80
N ILE A 342 85.73 -28.27 -1.66
CA ILE A 342 87.12 -28.58 -1.43
C ILE A 342 87.40 -29.94 -2.09
N THR A 343 88.46 -30.00 -2.91
CA THR A 343 88.91 -31.28 -3.48
C THR A 343 89.44 -32.16 -2.35
N PRO A 344 88.85 -33.34 -2.10
CA PRO A 344 89.21 -34.13 -0.94
C PRO A 344 90.51 -34.91 -1.17
N VAL A 345 91.21 -35.24 -0.08
CA VAL A 345 92.38 -36.11 -0.10
C VAL A 345 91.92 -37.52 0.29
N THR A 346 91.94 -38.44 -0.67
CA THR A 346 91.61 -39.85 -0.41
C THR A 346 92.82 -40.59 0.18
N THR A 347 92.62 -41.21 1.34
CA THR A 347 93.63 -42.02 2.04
C THR A 347 93.24 -43.49 2.01
N GLN A 348 94.14 -44.36 1.57
CA GLN A 348 93.94 -45.82 1.58
C GLN A 348 94.07 -46.35 3.01
N THR A 349 92.95 -46.40 3.71
CA THR A 349 92.85 -46.80 5.11
C THR A 349 92.66 -48.30 5.21
N VAL A 350 93.41 -48.98 6.08
CA VAL A 350 93.28 -50.44 6.27
C VAL A 350 92.41 -50.70 7.49
N LEU A 351 91.28 -51.38 7.26
CA LEU A 351 90.38 -51.88 8.30
C LEU A 351 90.73 -53.34 8.59
N GLN A 352 91.14 -53.62 9.83
CA GLN A 352 91.55 -54.95 10.29
C GLN A 352 90.45 -55.55 11.18
N PHE A 353 89.97 -56.72 10.80
CA PHE A 353 88.99 -57.51 11.55
C PHE A 353 89.68 -58.42 12.56
N SER A 354 88.94 -58.79 13.62
CA SER A 354 89.42 -59.70 14.68
C SER A 354 89.46 -61.16 14.24
N GLN A 355 88.79 -61.50 13.14
CA GLN A 355 88.71 -62.83 12.54
C GLN A 355 88.65 -62.74 11.00
N VAL A 356 88.60 -63.89 10.33
CA VAL A 356 88.35 -63.95 8.89
C VAL A 356 86.85 -63.87 8.64
N GLU A 357 86.42 -62.84 7.94
CA GLU A 357 85.02 -62.63 7.58
C GLU A 357 84.69 -63.28 6.24
N SER A 358 83.57 -63.99 6.17
CA SER A 358 83.19 -64.75 4.97
C SER A 358 82.81 -63.83 3.80
N VAL A 359 82.10 -62.74 4.09
CA VAL A 359 81.70 -61.73 3.10
C VAL A 359 81.67 -60.35 3.74
N ILE A 360 82.24 -59.38 3.03
CA ILE A 360 82.22 -57.96 3.40
C ILE A 360 81.82 -57.15 2.18
N ARG A 361 80.92 -56.18 2.35
CA ARG A 361 80.50 -55.23 1.32
C ARG A 361 80.73 -53.82 1.78
N VAL A 362 81.33 -53.00 0.93
CA VAL A 362 81.60 -51.59 1.21
C VAL A 362 80.64 -50.77 0.36
N TYR A 363 79.91 -49.88 1.02
CA TYR A 363 78.95 -48.98 0.41
C TYR A 363 79.38 -47.53 0.59
N ASP A 364 79.11 -46.72 -0.44
CA ASP A 364 79.16 -45.27 -0.37
C ASP A 364 77.72 -44.74 -0.50
N PRO A 365 77.10 -44.27 0.60
CA PRO A 365 75.74 -43.74 0.58
C PRO A 365 75.54 -42.56 -0.38
N LEU A 366 76.59 -41.84 -0.80
CA LEU A 366 76.46 -40.78 -1.79
C LEU A 366 76.41 -41.33 -3.23
N SER A 367 76.94 -42.52 -3.47
CA SER A 367 76.99 -43.14 -4.81
C SER A 367 75.78 -44.03 -5.12
N GLY A 368 75.12 -44.60 -4.11
CA GLY A 368 73.92 -45.43 -4.30
C GLY A 368 73.85 -46.63 -3.36
N LEU A 369 73.01 -47.60 -3.71
CA LEU A 369 72.81 -48.86 -2.97
C LEU A 369 73.75 -49.99 -3.40
N GLU A 370 74.50 -49.82 -4.50
CA GLU A 370 75.44 -50.83 -4.99
C GLU A 370 76.75 -50.82 -4.20
N PRO A 371 77.31 -51.98 -3.80
CA PRO A 371 78.60 -52.01 -3.15
C PRO A 371 79.70 -51.48 -4.08
N ILE A 372 80.52 -50.53 -3.59
CA ILE A 372 81.73 -50.06 -4.29
C ILE A 372 82.86 -51.09 -4.23
N ALA A 373 82.80 -52.04 -3.29
CA ALA A 373 83.69 -53.19 -3.21
C ALA A 373 83.03 -54.37 -2.48
N THR A 374 83.44 -55.60 -2.81
CA THR A 374 83.05 -56.83 -2.11
C THR A 374 84.27 -57.71 -1.89
N TYR A 375 84.43 -58.21 -0.67
CA TYR A 375 85.55 -59.08 -0.26
C TYR A 375 85.02 -60.38 0.32
N ASN A 376 85.76 -61.47 0.14
CA ASN A 376 85.36 -62.79 0.62
C ASN A 376 86.55 -63.47 1.31
N ASN A 377 86.30 -64.07 2.48
CA ASN A 377 87.29 -64.82 3.26
C ASN A 377 88.58 -64.03 3.55
N VAL A 378 88.43 -62.79 4.04
CA VAL A 378 89.54 -61.90 4.39
C VAL A 378 89.46 -61.48 5.85
N SER A 379 90.60 -61.16 6.47
CA SER A 379 90.67 -60.56 7.81
C SER A 379 91.04 -59.06 7.78
N SER A 380 91.23 -58.48 6.60
CA SER A 380 91.53 -57.06 6.42
C SER A 380 91.11 -56.55 5.04
N ILE A 381 90.70 -55.29 4.95
CA ILE A 381 90.37 -54.62 3.67
C ILE A 381 91.02 -53.23 3.59
N SER A 382 91.24 -52.74 2.37
CA SER A 382 91.68 -51.36 2.11
C SER A 382 90.49 -50.52 1.64
N LEU A 383 90.28 -49.38 2.29
CA LEU A 383 89.15 -48.47 2.08
C LEU A 383 89.64 -47.12 1.54
N PRO A 384 89.00 -46.57 0.49
CA PRO A 384 89.32 -45.25 -0.04
C PRO A 384 88.66 -44.14 0.81
N LEU A 385 89.11 -43.96 2.05
CA LEU A 385 88.52 -42.98 2.97
C LEU A 385 88.82 -41.55 2.50
N SER A 386 87.78 -40.73 2.32
CA SER A 386 87.85 -39.40 1.73
C SER A 386 87.24 -38.34 2.66
N ASP A 387 86.16 -37.70 2.26
CA ASP A 387 85.51 -36.54 2.89
C ASP A 387 84.02 -36.79 3.19
N HIS A 388 83.61 -38.05 3.16
CA HIS A 388 82.26 -38.50 3.45
C HIS A 388 82.29 -39.93 4.00
N PRO A 389 81.23 -40.37 4.69
CA PRO A 389 81.21 -41.67 5.33
C PRO A 389 81.07 -42.84 4.36
N LEU A 390 81.67 -43.98 4.73
CA LEU A 390 81.48 -45.29 4.11
C LEU A 390 80.80 -46.24 5.11
N VAL A 391 80.02 -47.19 4.59
CA VAL A 391 79.41 -48.28 5.38
C VAL A 391 80.05 -49.60 4.97
N VAL A 392 80.62 -50.32 5.93
CA VAL A 392 81.17 -51.66 5.73
C VAL A 392 80.23 -52.67 6.37
N GLU A 393 79.42 -53.35 5.56
CA GLU A 393 78.51 -54.40 5.99
C GLU A 393 79.22 -55.75 6.00
N VAL A 394 79.13 -56.48 7.11
CA VAL A 394 79.79 -57.77 7.30
C VAL A 394 78.74 -58.85 7.53
N GLY A 395 78.93 -60.02 6.90
CA GLY A 395 78.12 -61.22 7.16
C GLY A 395 76.79 -61.30 6.40
N ALA A 396 76.31 -60.22 5.77
CA ALA A 396 75.06 -60.24 5.01
C ALA A 396 75.10 -61.23 3.83
N ALA A 397 74.03 -62.03 3.65
CA ALA A 397 74.00 -63.07 2.62
C ALA A 397 73.98 -62.52 1.18
N ALA A 398 73.44 -61.32 0.98
CA ALA A 398 73.31 -60.66 -0.32
C ALA A 398 73.68 -59.18 -0.21
N ALA A 399 73.85 -58.51 -1.36
CA ALA A 399 73.98 -57.06 -1.39
C ALA A 399 72.61 -56.40 -1.15
N VAL A 400 72.62 -55.20 -0.57
CA VAL A 400 71.45 -54.33 -0.39
C VAL A 400 70.64 -54.22 -1.67
N THR A 401 69.34 -54.39 -1.53
CA THR A 401 68.35 -54.13 -2.58
C THR A 401 67.16 -53.43 -1.95
N GLU A 402 66.48 -52.56 -2.71
CA GLU A 402 65.20 -52.03 -2.26
C GLU A 402 64.17 -53.15 -2.17
N THR A 403 63.50 -53.24 -1.03
CA THR A 403 62.38 -54.15 -0.87
C THR A 403 61.16 -53.57 -1.56
N ALA A 404 60.72 -54.19 -2.65
CA ALA A 404 59.50 -53.77 -3.33
C ALA A 404 58.29 -53.89 -2.39
N LEU A 405 57.53 -52.79 -2.25
CA LEU A 405 56.28 -52.81 -1.50
C LEU A 405 55.25 -53.64 -2.27
N VAL A 406 54.69 -54.66 -1.62
CA VAL A 406 53.64 -55.53 -2.17
C VAL A 406 52.39 -55.37 -1.32
N SER A 407 51.26 -55.09 -1.97
CA SER A 407 49.95 -55.02 -1.33
C SER A 407 49.09 -56.23 -1.72
N ASN A 408 48.12 -56.56 -0.85
CA ASN A 408 47.11 -57.56 -1.18
C ASN A 408 46.32 -57.10 -2.41
N ALA A 409 45.98 -58.05 -3.30
CA ALA A 409 45.30 -57.73 -4.55
C ALA A 409 43.94 -57.07 -4.37
N ASN A 410 43.20 -57.44 -3.32
CA ASN A 410 41.88 -56.90 -3.02
C ASN A 410 41.86 -56.44 -1.57
N LEU A 411 41.51 -55.18 -1.35
CA LEU A 411 41.42 -54.60 -0.02
C LEU A 411 39.96 -54.22 0.29
N SER A 412 39.53 -54.47 1.53
CA SER A 412 38.25 -54.00 2.07
C SER A 412 38.51 -53.24 3.37
N LEU A 413 38.15 -51.96 3.40
CA LEU A 413 38.49 -51.02 4.48
C LEU A 413 37.54 -49.82 4.49
N THR A 414 37.63 -48.96 5.50
CA THR A 414 36.92 -47.67 5.56
C THR A 414 37.68 -46.59 4.75
N ALA A 415 37.02 -45.49 4.40
CA ALA A 415 37.66 -44.37 3.72
C ALA A 415 38.85 -43.81 4.52
N ALA A 416 38.68 -43.65 5.84
CA ALA A 416 39.76 -43.20 6.72
C ALA A 416 40.95 -44.18 6.76
N GLN A 417 40.69 -45.49 6.80
CA GLN A 417 41.75 -46.52 6.74
C GLN A 417 42.50 -46.49 5.40
N LEU A 418 41.85 -46.06 4.32
CA LEU A 418 42.48 -45.94 3.01
C LEU A 418 43.45 -44.77 3.02
N MET A 419 42.97 -43.60 3.47
CA MET A 419 43.74 -42.37 3.50
C MET A 419 44.97 -42.49 4.41
N ALA A 420 44.88 -43.23 5.52
CA ALA A 420 46.01 -43.51 6.40
C ALA A 420 47.16 -44.31 5.73
N ARG A 421 46.92 -44.98 4.60
CA ARG A 421 47.90 -45.87 3.94
C ARG A 421 48.05 -45.62 2.45
N ILE A 422 47.38 -44.62 1.90
CA ILE A 422 47.29 -44.42 0.46
C ILE A 422 48.65 -44.14 -0.16
N ASP A 423 49.53 -43.43 0.55
CA ASP A 423 50.89 -43.10 0.11
C ASP A 423 51.71 -44.38 -0.13
N SER A 424 51.71 -45.32 0.84
CA SER A 424 52.38 -46.62 0.68
C SER A 424 51.69 -47.52 -0.35
N LEU A 425 50.35 -47.48 -0.43
CA LEU A 425 49.61 -48.27 -1.41
C LEU A 425 49.88 -47.81 -2.84
N ALA A 426 50.04 -46.51 -3.06
CA ALA A 426 50.38 -45.94 -4.36
C ALA A 426 51.76 -46.34 -4.85
N ALA A 427 52.73 -46.53 -3.93
CA ALA A 427 54.05 -47.07 -4.25
C ALA A 427 54.07 -48.61 -4.38
N SER A 428 53.00 -49.31 -3.96
CA SER A 428 52.98 -50.78 -3.93
C SER A 428 52.57 -51.42 -5.25
N SER A 429 53.10 -52.62 -5.50
CA SER A 429 52.65 -53.52 -6.56
C SER A 429 51.59 -54.50 -6.04
N GLY A 430 50.76 -55.06 -6.95
CA GLY A 430 49.79 -56.12 -6.62
C GLY A 430 48.35 -55.66 -6.41
N LEU A 431 48.11 -54.42 -5.97
CA LEU A 431 46.75 -53.89 -5.74
C LEU A 431 45.91 -53.85 -7.04
N THR A 432 44.77 -54.52 -7.02
CA THR A 432 43.80 -54.59 -8.14
C THR A 432 42.46 -53.92 -7.83
N SER A 433 41.94 -54.02 -6.60
CA SER A 433 40.68 -53.39 -6.21
C SER A 433 40.65 -52.93 -4.74
N ILE A 434 39.90 -51.86 -4.48
CA ILE A 434 39.59 -51.34 -3.14
C ILE A 434 38.06 -51.29 -2.99
N THR A 435 37.53 -51.91 -1.95
CA THR A 435 36.12 -51.80 -1.55
C THR A 435 36.04 -50.97 -0.28
N LEU A 436 35.37 -49.82 -0.35
CA LEU A 436 35.07 -49.00 0.82
C LEU A 436 33.84 -49.58 1.55
N THR A 437 33.88 -49.55 2.88
CA THR A 437 32.85 -50.15 3.75
C THR A 437 31.92 -49.12 4.40
N ASP A 438 32.09 -47.84 4.08
CA ASP A 438 31.44 -46.69 4.68
C ASP A 438 30.87 -45.71 3.64
N SER A 439 30.91 -44.38 3.87
CA SER A 439 30.23 -43.36 3.06
C SER A 439 30.89 -43.07 1.70
N HIS A 440 32.03 -43.69 1.40
CA HIS A 440 32.87 -43.37 0.22
C HIS A 440 33.36 -41.90 0.18
N ALA A 441 33.28 -41.19 1.30
CA ALA A 441 33.84 -39.85 1.48
C ALA A 441 35.25 -39.97 2.08
N LEU A 442 36.26 -39.67 1.27
CA LEU A 442 37.68 -39.79 1.62
C LEU A 442 38.13 -38.57 2.45
N PRO A 443 38.42 -38.74 3.76
CA PRO A 443 38.88 -37.64 4.59
C PRO A 443 40.34 -37.32 4.28
N VAL A 444 40.60 -36.11 3.80
CA VAL A 444 41.96 -35.62 3.51
C VAL A 444 42.25 -34.37 4.33
N SER A 445 43.49 -34.24 4.79
CA SER A 445 43.86 -33.19 5.75
C SER A 445 43.63 -31.78 5.22
N THR A 446 43.86 -31.57 3.92
CA THR A 446 43.86 -30.26 3.28
C THR A 446 43.47 -30.36 1.80
N VAL A 447 43.17 -29.22 1.19
CA VAL A 447 42.91 -29.13 -0.26
C VAL A 447 44.20 -29.42 -1.04
N GLU A 448 45.35 -29.00 -0.53
CA GLU A 448 46.66 -29.27 -1.11
C GLU A 448 46.97 -30.76 -1.13
N THR A 449 46.66 -31.50 -0.05
CA THR A 449 46.75 -32.96 -0.01
C THR A 449 45.81 -33.61 -1.02
N MET A 450 44.55 -33.18 -1.10
CA MET A 450 43.60 -33.69 -2.09
C MET A 450 44.14 -33.53 -3.52
N ASN A 451 44.59 -32.34 -3.88
CA ASN A 451 45.12 -32.03 -5.21
C ASN A 451 46.37 -32.86 -5.55
N TYR A 452 47.23 -33.09 -4.56
CA TYR A 452 48.39 -33.95 -4.71
C TYR A 452 47.99 -35.41 -4.94
N MET A 453 47.03 -35.93 -4.17
CA MET A 453 46.52 -37.29 -4.35
C MET A 453 45.87 -37.48 -5.72
N ILE A 454 45.08 -36.52 -6.20
CA ILE A 454 44.48 -36.57 -7.54
C ILE A 454 45.57 -36.64 -8.61
N SER A 455 46.63 -35.83 -8.46
CA SER A 455 47.71 -35.72 -9.44
C SER A 455 48.65 -36.93 -9.44
N ASN A 456 48.91 -37.53 -8.27
CA ASN A 456 49.95 -38.56 -8.10
C ASN A 456 49.38 -39.97 -7.87
N TYR A 457 48.16 -40.11 -7.35
CA TYR A 457 47.56 -41.39 -6.95
C TYR A 457 46.34 -41.78 -7.78
N GLY A 458 46.11 -41.15 -8.93
CA GLY A 458 44.96 -41.44 -9.80
C GLY A 458 44.81 -42.92 -10.15
N SER A 459 45.92 -43.65 -10.35
CA SER A 459 45.90 -45.09 -10.63
C SER A 459 45.45 -45.94 -9.44
N THR A 460 45.74 -45.52 -8.21
CA THR A 460 45.30 -46.18 -6.97
C THR A 460 43.85 -45.82 -6.66
N LEU A 461 43.48 -44.54 -6.77
CA LEU A 461 42.12 -44.07 -6.56
C LEU A 461 41.13 -44.68 -7.57
N ALA A 462 41.56 -44.90 -8.82
CA ALA A 462 40.74 -45.57 -9.84
C ALA A 462 40.38 -47.03 -9.51
N LYS A 463 41.05 -47.65 -8.52
CA LYS A 463 40.74 -49.01 -8.05
C LYS A 463 39.62 -49.05 -7.02
N ILE A 464 39.12 -47.90 -6.57
CA ILE A 464 37.98 -47.80 -5.63
C ILE A 464 36.69 -48.16 -6.37
N ALA A 465 36.04 -49.23 -5.94
CA ALA A 465 34.74 -49.64 -6.47
C ALA A 465 33.63 -48.71 -5.95
N GLY A 466 32.64 -48.38 -6.80
CA GLY A 466 31.44 -47.62 -6.39
C GLY A 466 31.59 -46.09 -6.38
N GLY A 467 32.71 -45.55 -6.85
CA GLY A 467 32.98 -44.10 -6.83
C GLY A 467 33.39 -43.59 -5.46
N TYR A 468 33.80 -42.32 -5.39
CA TYR A 468 34.20 -41.66 -4.14
C TYR A 468 34.05 -40.15 -4.22
N SER A 469 34.14 -39.48 -3.07
CA SER A 469 34.23 -38.03 -2.91
C SER A 469 35.37 -37.72 -1.93
N PHE A 470 35.79 -36.46 -1.82
CA PHE A 470 36.73 -36.03 -0.79
C PHE A 470 36.07 -35.12 0.24
N THR A 471 36.56 -35.16 1.47
CA THR A 471 36.14 -34.23 2.54
C THR A 471 37.36 -33.63 3.22
N VAL A 472 37.39 -32.31 3.37
CA VAL A 472 38.39 -31.57 4.13
C VAL A 472 37.71 -30.92 5.33
N SER A 473 38.08 -31.32 6.54
CA SER A 473 37.50 -30.82 7.79
C SER A 473 38.56 -30.23 8.70
N TYR A 474 38.29 -29.06 9.28
CA TYR A 474 39.15 -28.42 10.28
C TYR A 474 38.32 -27.53 11.21
N GLY A 475 38.76 -27.34 12.44
CA GLY A 475 38.01 -26.58 13.43
C GLY A 475 38.68 -26.49 14.79
N GLU A 476 37.96 -25.87 15.71
CA GLU A 476 38.28 -25.75 17.14
C GLU A 476 37.08 -26.25 17.97
N ASN A 477 37.17 -26.19 19.31
CA ASN A 477 36.12 -26.74 20.18
C ASN A 477 34.72 -26.09 19.99
N ASN A 478 34.65 -24.88 19.44
CA ASN A 478 33.42 -24.09 19.28
C ASN A 478 33.01 -23.90 17.82
N TRP A 479 33.78 -24.37 16.83
CA TRP A 479 33.40 -24.29 15.42
C TRP A 479 34.13 -25.33 14.57
N GLU A 480 33.52 -25.74 13.46
CA GLU A 480 34.11 -26.67 12.51
C GLU A 480 33.71 -26.27 11.09
N THR A 481 34.66 -26.28 10.16
CA THR A 481 34.39 -26.16 8.72
C THR A 481 34.60 -27.53 8.07
N VAL A 482 33.60 -27.98 7.33
CA VAL A 482 33.66 -29.18 6.47
C VAL A 482 33.47 -28.76 5.02
N LYS A 483 34.39 -29.14 4.15
CA LYS A 483 34.31 -28.94 2.70
C LYS A 483 34.22 -30.29 2.00
N GLU A 484 33.23 -30.45 1.15
CA GLU A 484 33.00 -31.65 0.36
C GLU A 484 33.38 -31.38 -1.10
N TYR A 485 34.05 -32.34 -1.71
CA TYR A 485 34.52 -32.26 -3.10
C TYR A 485 34.14 -33.54 -3.84
N ASP A 486 33.88 -33.42 -5.14
CA ASP A 486 33.74 -34.59 -6.01
C ASP A 486 35.10 -35.31 -6.22
N ALA A 487 35.08 -36.44 -6.94
CA ALA A 487 36.29 -37.22 -7.24
C ALA A 487 37.34 -36.45 -8.08
N GLN A 488 36.97 -35.33 -8.70
CA GLN A 488 37.85 -34.47 -9.49
C GLN A 488 38.43 -33.31 -8.68
N GLY A 489 38.03 -33.17 -7.42
CA GLY A 489 38.45 -32.07 -6.54
C GLY A 489 37.65 -30.78 -6.73
N THR A 490 36.47 -30.84 -7.34
CA THR A 490 35.56 -29.69 -7.44
C THR A 490 34.75 -29.56 -6.15
N LEU A 491 34.75 -28.38 -5.53
CA LEU A 491 33.96 -28.12 -4.32
C LEU A 491 32.47 -28.26 -4.62
N THR A 492 31.79 -29.16 -3.90
CA THR A 492 30.35 -29.40 -4.03
C THR A 492 29.56 -28.78 -2.88
N LEU A 493 30.16 -28.66 -1.70
CA LEU A 493 29.51 -28.12 -0.52
C LEU A 493 30.53 -27.58 0.49
N LYS A 494 30.21 -26.47 1.16
CA LYS A 494 30.91 -26.03 2.37
C LYS A 494 29.90 -25.91 3.50
N THR A 495 30.15 -26.54 4.64
CA THR A 495 29.35 -26.36 5.85
C THR A 495 30.21 -25.87 7.01
N ASP A 496 29.80 -24.77 7.62
CA ASP A 496 30.38 -24.24 8.85
C ASP A 496 29.43 -24.54 10.02
N TYR A 497 29.92 -25.25 11.02
CA TYR A 497 29.23 -25.57 12.26
C TYR A 497 29.73 -24.67 13.38
N GLY A 498 28.83 -24.22 14.25
CA GLY A 498 29.16 -23.52 15.48
C GLY A 498 28.59 -24.27 16.68
N TYR A 499 29.42 -24.41 17.71
CA TYR A 499 29.12 -25.17 18.92
C TYR A 499 29.23 -24.28 20.16
N SER A 500 28.39 -24.56 21.15
CA SER A 500 28.47 -23.96 22.49
C SER A 500 28.37 -25.06 23.53
N ASN A 501 29.37 -25.20 24.39
CA ASN A 501 29.46 -26.29 25.38
C ASN A 501 29.30 -27.71 24.77
N GLY A 502 29.81 -27.92 23.55
CA GLY A 502 29.70 -29.18 22.81
C GLY A 502 28.39 -29.39 22.05
N ASP A 503 27.42 -28.47 22.20
CA ASP A 503 26.14 -28.53 21.50
C ASP A 503 26.14 -27.69 20.23
N LEU A 504 25.57 -28.22 19.14
CA LEU A 504 25.37 -27.46 17.89
C LEU A 504 24.40 -26.29 18.12
N VAL A 505 24.87 -25.07 17.83
CA VAL A 505 24.07 -23.83 17.94
C VAL A 505 23.91 -23.12 16.59
N THR A 506 24.81 -23.33 15.63
CA THR A 506 24.66 -22.79 14.27
C THR A 506 25.15 -23.79 13.23
N LYS A 507 24.50 -23.85 12.07
CA LYS A 507 24.96 -24.59 10.89
C LYS A 507 24.74 -23.71 9.65
N THR A 508 25.80 -23.36 8.96
CA THR A 508 25.76 -22.59 7.72
C THR A 508 26.24 -23.47 6.58
N THR A 509 25.37 -23.79 5.64
CA THR A 509 25.71 -24.52 4.41
C THR A 509 25.78 -23.52 3.26
N LEU A 510 26.94 -23.42 2.62
CA LEU A 510 27.19 -22.58 1.45
C LEU A 510 27.35 -23.48 0.22
N HIS A 511 26.51 -23.24 -0.78
CA HIS A 511 26.48 -23.97 -2.04
C HIS A 511 27.41 -23.32 -3.08
N PRO A 512 27.93 -24.07 -4.06
CA PRO A 512 28.83 -23.53 -5.09
C PRO A 512 28.21 -22.43 -5.96
N ASP A 513 26.88 -22.37 -6.07
CA ASP A 513 26.15 -21.32 -6.80
C ASP A 513 26.06 -19.98 -6.02
N GLY A 514 26.59 -19.94 -4.79
CA GLY A 514 26.58 -18.79 -3.90
C GLY A 514 25.38 -18.73 -2.95
N THR A 515 24.38 -19.61 -3.09
CA THR A 515 23.25 -19.68 -2.15
C THR A 515 23.71 -20.25 -0.82
N ALA A 516 23.01 -19.91 0.27
CA ALA A 516 23.34 -20.41 1.59
C ALA A 516 22.11 -20.69 2.45
N ASP A 517 22.19 -21.75 3.26
CA ASP A 517 21.24 -22.08 4.32
C ASP A 517 21.91 -21.85 5.68
N VAL A 518 21.28 -21.06 6.55
CA VAL A 518 21.77 -20.76 7.90
C VAL A 518 20.74 -21.24 8.91
N TYR A 519 21.15 -22.21 9.73
CA TYR A 519 20.37 -22.71 10.85
C TYR A 519 20.94 -22.19 12.15
N SER A 520 20.09 -21.70 13.04
CA SER A 520 20.39 -21.37 14.43
C SER A 520 19.52 -22.22 15.34
N TYR A 521 20.13 -22.83 16.35
CA TYR A 521 19.50 -23.76 17.28
C TYR A 521 19.61 -23.26 18.71
N LYS A 522 18.81 -23.87 19.61
CA LYS A 522 18.82 -23.60 21.06
C LYS A 522 18.61 -22.12 21.40
N ILE A 523 17.76 -21.44 20.63
CA ILE A 523 17.38 -20.05 20.88
C ILE A 523 16.53 -19.99 22.15
N THR A 524 16.92 -19.16 23.11
CA THR A 524 16.21 -18.99 24.39
C THR A 524 15.57 -17.60 24.51
N GLY A 525 14.45 -17.50 25.23
CA GLY A 525 13.76 -16.21 25.46
C GLY A 525 12.86 -15.76 24.31
N GLN A 526 12.71 -16.59 23.28
CA GLN A 526 11.79 -16.38 22.14
C GLN A 526 10.70 -17.46 22.14
N THR A 527 9.65 -17.26 21.34
CA THR A 527 8.59 -18.27 21.13
C THR A 527 9.08 -19.46 20.31
N TYR A 528 10.12 -19.28 19.50
CA TYR A 528 10.78 -20.28 18.68
C TYR A 528 12.14 -20.70 19.28
N THR A 529 12.54 -21.96 19.06
CA THR A 529 13.80 -22.53 19.55
C THR A 529 14.84 -22.74 18.45
N SER A 530 14.41 -22.70 17.18
CA SER A 530 15.30 -22.72 16.02
C SER A 530 14.83 -21.76 14.94
N LEU A 531 15.80 -21.33 14.13
CA LEU A 531 15.63 -20.40 13.02
C LEU A 531 16.40 -20.97 11.82
N HIS A 532 15.75 -20.99 10.66
CA HIS A 532 16.35 -21.35 9.38
C HIS A 532 16.20 -20.17 8.43
N GLN A 533 17.30 -19.77 7.79
CA GLN A 533 17.34 -18.67 6.83
C GLN A 533 17.99 -19.14 5.55
N VAL A 534 17.40 -18.81 4.41
CA VAL A 534 18.02 -19.05 3.10
C VAL A 534 18.36 -17.71 2.47
N SER A 535 19.56 -17.61 1.91
CA SER A 535 19.99 -16.44 1.13
C SER A 535 20.36 -16.81 -0.30
N ASP A 536 20.07 -15.91 -1.24
CA ASP A 536 20.51 -16.02 -2.62
C ASP A 536 22.02 -15.75 -2.78
N ALA A 537 22.53 -15.89 -4.01
CA ALA A 537 23.94 -15.68 -4.34
C ALA A 537 24.46 -14.25 -4.10
N SER A 538 23.57 -13.27 -3.86
CA SER A 538 23.95 -11.90 -3.47
C SER A 538 24.01 -11.70 -1.95
N GLY A 539 23.65 -12.72 -1.18
CA GLY A 539 23.51 -12.66 0.28
C GLY A 539 22.18 -12.11 0.76
N LYS A 540 21.19 -11.92 -0.12
CA LYS A 540 19.85 -11.44 0.26
C LYS A 540 19.01 -12.61 0.77
N ILE A 541 18.38 -12.44 1.93
CA ILE A 541 17.49 -13.46 2.52
C ILE A 541 16.23 -13.62 1.66
N THR A 542 15.92 -14.86 1.28
CA THR A 542 14.74 -15.26 0.49
C THR A 542 13.72 -16.07 1.29
N LEU A 543 14.16 -16.71 2.39
CA LEU A 543 13.30 -17.48 3.30
C LEU A 543 13.74 -17.24 4.74
N ILE A 544 12.77 -17.08 5.64
CA ILE A 544 12.96 -17.15 7.08
C ILE A 544 11.92 -18.12 7.65
N GLU A 545 12.36 -19.12 8.38
CA GLU A 545 11.51 -20.09 9.07
C GLU A 545 11.89 -20.12 10.54
N ARG A 546 10.91 -19.86 11.41
CA ARG A 546 11.08 -19.97 12.86
C ARG A 546 10.25 -21.13 13.36
N MET A 547 10.85 -22.00 14.16
CA MET A 547 10.21 -23.25 14.60
C MET A 547 10.16 -23.34 16.13
N HIS A 548 9.05 -23.86 16.64
CA HIS A 548 8.88 -24.26 18.03
C HIS A 548 9.75 -25.46 18.39
N ALA A 549 9.80 -25.78 19.70
CA ALA A 549 10.56 -26.91 20.23
C ALA A 549 10.15 -28.28 19.68
N ASP A 550 8.90 -28.43 19.22
CA ASP A 550 8.36 -29.67 18.62
C ASP A 550 8.59 -29.75 17.09
N GLY A 551 9.24 -28.74 16.50
CA GLY A 551 9.49 -28.65 15.06
C GLY A 551 8.34 -28.03 14.24
N THR A 552 7.23 -27.65 14.86
CA THR A 552 6.16 -26.90 14.16
C THR A 552 6.58 -25.45 13.89
N PHE A 553 6.00 -24.80 12.87
CA PHE A 553 6.31 -23.40 12.59
C PHE A 553 5.71 -22.47 13.66
N ASP A 554 6.47 -21.46 14.04
CA ASP A 554 6.04 -20.23 14.74
C ASP A 554 5.69 -19.16 13.69
N SER A 555 6.60 -18.95 12.75
CA SER A 555 6.44 -18.01 11.64
C SER A 555 7.26 -18.43 10.42
N ARG A 556 6.80 -18.00 9.24
CA ARG A 556 7.48 -18.22 7.96
C ARG A 556 7.38 -16.97 7.10
N GLU A 557 8.50 -16.52 6.53
CA GLU A 557 8.60 -15.35 5.67
C GLU A 557 9.24 -15.76 4.35
N LEU A 558 8.67 -15.32 3.23
CA LEU A 558 9.15 -15.60 1.88
C LEU A 558 9.37 -14.29 1.13
N HIS A 559 10.54 -14.10 0.54
CA HIS A 559 10.90 -12.94 -0.28
C HIS A 559 11.21 -13.42 -1.70
N ASN A 560 10.24 -13.31 -2.59
CA ASN A 560 10.34 -13.82 -3.96
C ASN A 560 11.20 -12.89 -4.83
N THR A 561 11.79 -13.45 -5.88
CA THR A 561 12.65 -12.71 -6.82
C THR A 561 11.89 -11.66 -7.65
N ASP A 562 10.57 -11.81 -7.80
CA ASP A 562 9.71 -10.88 -8.51
C ASP A 562 9.32 -9.63 -7.69
N GLY A 563 9.73 -9.57 -6.41
CA GLY A 563 9.43 -8.49 -5.48
C GLY A 563 8.24 -8.76 -4.55
N SER A 564 7.48 -9.84 -4.78
CA SER A 564 6.39 -10.25 -3.89
C SER A 564 6.93 -10.81 -2.57
N ASN A 565 6.16 -10.65 -1.49
CA ASN A 565 6.53 -11.12 -0.15
C ASN A 565 5.36 -11.80 0.55
N GLU A 566 5.64 -12.85 1.32
CA GLU A 566 4.63 -13.60 2.06
C GLU A 566 5.06 -13.74 3.52
N TYR A 567 4.13 -13.52 4.45
CA TYR A 567 4.35 -13.65 5.89
C TYR A 567 3.27 -14.52 6.48
N TYR A 568 3.66 -15.53 7.25
CA TYR A 568 2.78 -16.49 7.91
C TYR A 568 3.09 -16.55 9.40
N THR A 569 2.06 -16.60 10.24
CA THR A 569 2.17 -16.78 11.68
C THR A 569 1.27 -17.92 12.13
N TYR A 570 1.80 -18.76 13.01
CA TYR A 570 1.16 -19.97 13.47
C TYR A 570 0.94 -19.92 14.98
N ASP A 571 -0.02 -20.70 15.48
CA ASP A 571 -0.20 -20.89 16.92
C ASP A 571 0.76 -21.95 17.48
N THR A 572 0.73 -22.15 18.81
CA THR A 572 1.59 -23.12 19.51
C THR A 572 1.35 -24.59 19.12
N ALA A 573 0.34 -24.89 18.31
CA ALA A 573 0.07 -26.23 17.77
C ALA A 573 0.45 -26.33 16.27
N GLY A 574 1.09 -25.29 15.70
CA GLY A 574 1.50 -25.23 14.30
C GLY A 574 0.37 -24.92 13.32
N ARG A 575 -0.75 -24.36 13.76
CA ARG A 575 -1.88 -24.01 12.88
C ARG A 575 -1.78 -22.55 12.43
N LEU A 576 -2.05 -22.28 11.16
CA LEU A 576 -2.00 -20.92 10.60
C LEU A 576 -3.09 -20.05 11.25
N ILE A 577 -2.69 -18.93 11.85
CA ILE A 577 -3.62 -17.95 12.47
C ILE A 577 -3.65 -16.62 11.73
N LYS A 578 -2.57 -16.28 11.01
CA LYS A 578 -2.47 -15.05 10.23
C LYS A 578 -1.55 -15.25 9.04
N ASN A 579 -1.90 -14.65 7.91
CA ASN A 579 -0.93 -14.41 6.84
C ASN A 579 -1.07 -13.00 6.24
N SER A 580 -0.04 -12.57 5.53
CA SER A 580 -0.01 -11.35 4.73
C SER A 580 0.78 -11.61 3.46
N VAL A 581 0.20 -11.31 2.31
CA VAL A 581 0.84 -11.45 1.00
C VAL A 581 0.88 -10.07 0.34
N THR A 582 2.08 -9.59 0.04
CA THR A 582 2.31 -8.42 -0.80
C THR A 582 2.61 -8.92 -2.21
N ALA A 583 1.71 -8.68 -3.15
CA ALA A 583 1.87 -9.05 -4.54
C ALA A 583 2.94 -8.18 -5.23
N GLN A 584 3.36 -8.59 -6.44
CA GLN A 584 4.37 -7.89 -7.24
C GLN A 584 4.00 -6.43 -7.54
N ASP A 585 2.70 -6.14 -7.72
CA ASP A 585 2.20 -4.79 -8.00
C ASP A 585 2.14 -3.88 -6.76
N GLY A 586 2.35 -4.43 -5.56
CA GLY A 586 2.29 -3.74 -4.27
C GLY A 586 0.97 -3.95 -3.51
N THR A 587 -0.01 -4.67 -4.07
CA THR A 587 -1.27 -5.01 -3.41
C THR A 587 -1.02 -5.90 -2.19
N ILE A 588 -1.61 -5.57 -1.04
CA ILE A 588 -1.42 -6.31 0.22
C ILE A 588 -2.71 -7.03 0.60
N THR A 589 -2.69 -8.36 0.65
CA THR A 589 -3.77 -9.19 1.20
C THR A 589 -3.38 -9.75 2.55
N ALA A 590 -4.08 -9.38 3.61
CA ALA A 590 -3.89 -9.92 4.96
C ALA A 590 -5.12 -10.74 5.38
N SER A 591 -4.91 -11.92 5.97
CA SER A 591 -5.99 -12.81 6.42
C SER A 591 -5.76 -13.28 7.85
N ASN A 592 -6.85 -13.41 8.62
CA ASN A 592 -6.85 -14.02 9.95
C ASN A 592 -7.76 -15.26 9.96
N TYR A 593 -7.35 -16.28 10.72
CA TYR A 593 -8.02 -17.57 10.80
C TYR A 593 -8.42 -17.90 12.24
N ASP A 594 -9.49 -18.67 12.40
CA ASP A 594 -9.85 -19.28 13.69
C ASP A 594 -9.04 -20.55 13.99
N THR A 595 -9.23 -21.13 15.18
CA THR A 595 -8.54 -22.35 15.61
C THR A 595 -8.87 -23.61 14.79
N ALA A 596 -9.90 -23.56 13.93
CA ALA A 596 -10.28 -24.62 13.01
C ALA A 596 -9.73 -24.39 11.59
N GLY A 597 -8.96 -23.32 11.37
CA GLY A 597 -8.38 -22.95 10.08
C GLY A 597 -9.35 -22.24 9.14
N LYS A 598 -10.49 -21.75 9.62
CA LYS A 598 -11.45 -20.99 8.81
C LYS A 598 -11.16 -19.51 8.87
N LEU A 599 -11.35 -18.82 7.74
CA LEU A 599 -11.19 -17.38 7.63
C LEU A 599 -12.20 -16.65 8.54
N ILE A 600 -11.73 -15.68 9.32
CA ILE A 600 -12.56 -14.79 10.15
C ILE A 600 -12.44 -13.32 9.71
N TRP A 601 -11.35 -12.96 9.05
CA TRP A 601 -11.13 -11.61 8.53
C TRP A 601 -10.18 -11.63 7.34
N GLN A 602 -10.41 -10.77 6.36
CA GLN A 602 -9.50 -10.49 5.25
C GLN A 602 -9.49 -9.00 4.93
N GLY A 603 -8.30 -8.41 4.77
CA GLY A 603 -8.10 -7.07 4.27
C GLY A 603 -7.30 -7.11 2.98
N ILE A 604 -7.74 -6.36 1.96
CA ILE A 604 -7.03 -6.16 0.70
C ILE A 604 -6.78 -4.66 0.59
N LYS A 605 -5.51 -4.26 0.51
CA LYS A 605 -5.10 -2.88 0.25
C LYS A 605 -4.53 -2.81 -1.15
N GLU A 606 -5.22 -2.10 -2.03
CA GLU A 606 -4.81 -1.87 -3.41
C GLU A 606 -3.69 -0.81 -3.47
N VAL A 607 -3.03 -0.73 -4.62
CA VAL A 607 -1.86 0.14 -4.85
C VAL A 607 -2.23 1.63 -4.79
N ASP A 608 -3.44 1.99 -5.23
CA ASP A 608 -3.97 3.35 -5.20
C ASP A 608 -4.38 3.83 -3.79
N GLY A 609 -4.43 2.91 -2.82
CA GLY A 609 -4.81 3.16 -1.43
C GLY A 609 -6.21 2.70 -1.06
N ASP A 610 -6.99 2.17 -2.00
CA ASP A 610 -8.30 1.57 -1.70
C ASP A 610 -8.15 0.39 -0.74
N LEU A 611 -9.05 0.30 0.25
CA LEU A 611 -9.03 -0.73 1.29
C LEU A 611 -10.35 -1.49 1.31
N THR A 612 -10.30 -2.78 0.96
CA THR A 612 -11.42 -3.72 1.14
C THR A 612 -11.21 -4.54 2.41
N SER A 613 -12.12 -4.47 3.38
CA SER A 613 -12.10 -5.28 4.59
C SER A 613 -13.35 -6.17 4.65
N THR A 614 -13.16 -7.50 4.70
CA THR A 614 -14.24 -8.49 4.80
C THR A 614 -14.16 -9.26 6.10
N ASN A 615 -15.25 -9.28 6.86
CA ASN A 615 -15.43 -10.10 8.04
C ASN A 615 -16.14 -11.40 7.69
N TYR A 616 -15.79 -12.48 8.38
CA TYR A 616 -16.36 -13.80 8.18
C TYR A 616 -16.78 -14.43 9.51
N SER A 617 -17.80 -15.27 9.46
CA SER A 617 -18.20 -16.15 10.56
C SER A 617 -18.30 -17.57 10.01
N ALA A 618 -17.53 -18.49 10.60
CA ALA A 618 -17.43 -19.88 10.15
C ALA A 618 -17.14 -20.08 8.64
N GLY A 619 -16.45 -19.11 8.01
CA GLY A 619 -16.10 -19.09 6.58
C GLY A 619 -17.12 -18.40 5.66
N VAL A 620 -18.25 -17.91 6.17
CA VAL A 620 -19.26 -17.15 5.41
C VAL A 620 -19.08 -15.66 5.66
N LYS A 621 -19.16 -14.82 4.61
CA LYS A 621 -19.04 -13.35 4.74
C LYS A 621 -20.16 -12.82 5.64
N THR A 622 -19.83 -11.94 6.57
CA THR A 622 -20.81 -11.21 7.41
C THR A 622 -20.89 -9.73 7.04
N SER A 623 -19.75 -9.12 6.71
CA SER A 623 -19.69 -7.76 6.18
C SER A 623 -18.49 -7.57 5.26
N THR A 624 -18.62 -6.71 4.25
CA THR A 624 -17.51 -6.21 3.42
C THR A 624 -17.58 -4.68 3.41
N THR A 625 -16.50 -4.01 3.79
CA THR A 625 -16.37 -2.55 3.73
C THR A 625 -15.27 -2.20 2.73
N ILE A 626 -15.58 -1.36 1.73
CA ILE A 626 -14.61 -0.83 0.78
C ILE A 626 -14.44 0.66 1.08
N THR A 627 -13.23 1.11 1.38
CA THR A 627 -12.90 2.53 1.57
C THR A 627 -12.01 2.96 0.41
N SER A 628 -12.48 3.90 -0.40
CA SER A 628 -11.69 4.38 -1.52
C SER A 628 -10.76 5.52 -1.13
N HIS A 629 -9.62 5.61 -1.79
CA HIS A 629 -8.70 6.73 -1.74
C HIS A 629 -9.36 8.06 -2.18
N GLU A 630 -10.43 8.00 -2.97
CA GLU A 630 -11.23 9.16 -3.37
C GLU A 630 -12.19 9.65 -2.26
N GLY A 631 -12.25 8.97 -1.11
CA GLY A 631 -12.97 9.40 0.08
C GLY A 631 -14.39 8.86 0.24
N TRP A 632 -14.86 7.98 -0.65
CA TRP A 632 -16.13 7.26 -0.47
C TRP A 632 -15.95 5.92 0.25
N THR A 633 -17.02 5.39 0.84
CA THR A 633 -17.03 4.10 1.55
C THR A 633 -18.28 3.30 1.20
N ASP A 634 -18.13 2.06 0.74
CA ASP A 634 -19.22 1.08 0.62
C ASP A 634 -19.20 0.10 1.79
N THR A 635 -20.36 -0.32 2.27
CA THR A 635 -20.52 -1.36 3.30
C THR A 635 -21.65 -2.30 2.91
N PHE A 636 -21.29 -3.55 2.63
CA PHE A 636 -22.17 -4.66 2.31
C PHE A 636 -22.34 -5.53 3.56
N ASN A 637 -23.56 -5.76 4.03
CA ASN A 637 -23.85 -6.70 5.12
C ASN A 637 -24.57 -7.92 4.58
N TYR A 638 -24.23 -9.10 5.11
CA TYR A 638 -24.73 -10.39 4.63
C TYR A 638 -25.48 -11.15 5.73
N LEU A 639 -26.45 -11.96 5.32
CA LEU A 639 -27.16 -12.90 6.19
C LEU A 639 -26.31 -14.16 6.44
N PRO A 640 -26.64 -15.00 7.44
CA PRO A 640 -25.92 -16.24 7.73
C PRO A 640 -25.86 -17.26 6.57
N ASP A 641 -26.75 -17.14 5.58
CA ASP A 641 -26.75 -17.95 4.36
C ASP A 641 -25.85 -17.40 3.23
N GLY A 642 -25.21 -16.24 3.46
CA GLY A 642 -24.32 -15.56 2.51
C GLY A 642 -25.04 -14.60 1.55
N SER A 643 -26.37 -14.47 1.62
CA SER A 643 -27.11 -13.50 0.81
C SER A 643 -26.95 -12.07 1.34
N LEU A 644 -26.98 -11.08 0.45
CA LEU A 644 -26.84 -9.66 0.81
C LEU A 644 -28.09 -9.18 1.57
N SER A 645 -27.91 -8.58 2.74
CA SER A 645 -28.97 -7.98 3.56
C SER A 645 -29.07 -6.47 3.34
N SER A 646 -27.94 -5.78 3.18
CA SER A 646 -27.91 -4.34 2.95
C SER A 646 -26.64 -3.91 2.22
N ASP A 647 -26.75 -2.84 1.44
CA ASP A 647 -25.66 -2.09 0.82
C ASP A 647 -25.76 -0.63 1.29
N TYR A 648 -24.66 -0.06 1.75
CA TYR A 648 -24.57 1.29 2.28
C TYR A 648 -23.35 1.99 1.68
N ARG A 649 -23.55 3.02 0.85
CA ARG A 649 -22.51 3.89 0.31
C ARG A 649 -22.54 5.24 0.99
N LYS A 650 -21.40 5.71 1.48
CA LYS A 650 -21.15 7.10 1.86
C LYS A 650 -20.21 7.72 0.82
N ASN A 651 -20.69 8.69 0.05
CA ASN A 651 -19.90 9.40 -0.94
C ASN A 651 -18.93 10.40 -0.29
N ALA A 652 -17.92 10.83 -1.04
CA ALA A 652 -16.91 11.78 -0.56
C ALA A 652 -17.49 13.16 -0.18
N ASP A 653 -18.58 13.57 -0.81
CA ASP A 653 -19.31 14.81 -0.50
C ASP A 653 -20.15 14.72 0.79
N GLY A 654 -20.27 13.53 1.38
CA GLY A 654 -21.07 13.25 2.58
C GLY A 654 -22.48 12.74 2.29
N SER A 655 -22.93 12.68 1.04
CA SER A 655 -24.20 12.06 0.67
C SER A 655 -24.15 10.54 0.88
N VAL A 656 -25.30 9.93 1.14
CA VAL A 656 -25.41 8.52 1.51
C VAL A 656 -26.45 7.82 0.63
N VAL A 657 -26.14 6.62 0.15
CA VAL A 657 -27.08 5.71 -0.50
C VAL A 657 -27.20 4.45 0.34
N SER A 658 -28.40 4.06 0.73
CA SER A 658 -28.64 2.82 1.49
C SER A 658 -29.70 1.98 0.79
N THR A 659 -29.39 0.72 0.54
CA THR A 659 -30.29 -0.26 -0.07
C THR A 659 -30.46 -1.45 0.88
N THR A 660 -31.69 -1.88 1.15
CA THR A 660 -31.96 -3.11 1.91
C THR A 660 -32.54 -4.19 1.01
N TYR A 661 -32.21 -5.44 1.32
CA TYR A 661 -32.63 -6.60 0.54
C TYR A 661 -33.39 -7.59 1.41
N VAL A 662 -34.44 -8.20 0.86
CA VAL A 662 -35.18 -9.30 1.48
C VAL A 662 -35.34 -10.40 0.43
N ASN A 663 -34.89 -11.61 0.75
CA ASN A 663 -34.86 -12.75 -0.17
C ASN A 663 -34.17 -12.44 -1.52
N GLY A 664 -33.10 -11.64 -1.49
CA GLY A 664 -32.32 -11.26 -2.67
C GLY A 664 -32.93 -10.15 -3.54
N ALA A 665 -34.13 -9.64 -3.22
CA ALA A 665 -34.75 -8.52 -3.94
C ALA A 665 -34.63 -7.21 -3.13
N VAL A 666 -34.49 -6.07 -3.83
CA VAL A 666 -34.45 -4.74 -3.20
C VAL A 666 -35.78 -4.46 -2.50
N LYS A 667 -35.73 -4.13 -1.21
CA LYS A 667 -36.89 -3.77 -0.41
C LYS A 667 -37.02 -2.25 -0.23
N THR A 668 -35.93 -1.59 0.09
CA THR A 668 -35.84 -0.12 0.16
C THR A 668 -34.56 0.37 -0.50
N LYS A 669 -34.60 1.56 -1.10
CA LYS A 669 -33.44 2.32 -1.56
C LYS A 669 -33.62 3.77 -1.15
N SER A 670 -32.72 4.29 -0.34
CA SER A 670 -32.75 5.65 0.21
C SER A 670 -31.48 6.39 -0.20
N ILE A 671 -31.61 7.60 -0.73
CA ILE A 671 -30.53 8.53 -1.07
C ILE A 671 -30.68 9.75 -0.16
N GLN A 672 -29.71 9.98 0.72
CA GLN A 672 -29.63 11.19 1.54
C GLN A 672 -28.58 12.13 0.95
N SER A 673 -29.00 13.31 0.51
CA SER A 673 -28.10 14.36 0.02
C SER A 673 -27.33 15.01 1.17
N VAL A 674 -26.28 15.76 0.84
CA VAL A 674 -25.41 16.47 1.81
C VAL A 674 -26.19 17.47 2.67
N ASP A 675 -27.23 18.10 2.11
CA ASP A 675 -28.09 19.06 2.82
C ASP A 675 -29.08 18.40 3.78
N GLY A 676 -29.13 17.07 3.82
CA GLY A 676 -30.06 16.29 4.65
C GLY A 676 -31.38 15.95 3.97
N SER A 677 -31.63 16.38 2.72
CA SER A 677 -32.78 15.90 1.93
C SER A 677 -32.67 14.40 1.67
N ILE A 678 -33.81 13.71 1.58
CA ILE A 678 -33.88 12.26 1.40
C ILE A 678 -34.82 11.94 0.24
N ASP A 679 -34.36 11.12 -0.71
CA ASP A 679 -35.17 10.47 -1.74
C ASP A 679 -35.23 8.98 -1.42
N ASN A 680 -36.42 8.46 -1.13
CA ASN A 680 -36.63 7.11 -0.65
C ASN A 680 -37.63 6.35 -1.54
N MET A 681 -37.23 5.15 -1.96
CA MET A 681 -38.00 4.21 -2.77
C MET A 681 -38.23 2.92 -1.99
N THR A 682 -39.49 2.51 -1.82
CA THR A 682 -39.89 1.26 -1.17
C THR A 682 -40.59 0.35 -2.19
N TYR A 683 -40.15 -0.90 -2.28
CA TYR A 683 -40.62 -1.88 -3.27
C TYR A 683 -41.32 -3.08 -2.63
N GLY A 684 -42.06 -3.85 -3.45
CA GLY A 684 -42.70 -5.10 -3.02
C GLY A 684 -43.73 -4.88 -1.90
N ILE A 685 -44.47 -3.78 -1.97
CA ILE A 685 -45.60 -3.50 -1.07
C ILE A 685 -46.75 -4.44 -1.47
N THR A 686 -47.35 -5.12 -0.48
CA THR A 686 -48.44 -6.09 -0.70
C THR A 686 -49.71 -5.65 0.04
N GLY A 687 -50.88 -6.02 -0.46
CA GLY A 687 -52.18 -5.66 0.15
C GLY A 687 -52.65 -4.22 -0.12
N LYS A 688 -52.00 -3.50 -1.04
CA LYS A 688 -52.36 -2.15 -1.50
C LYS A 688 -52.58 -2.15 -3.02
N THR A 689 -53.16 -1.07 -3.55
CA THR A 689 -53.32 -0.82 -4.99
C THR A 689 -51.99 -0.54 -5.71
N TYR A 690 -50.97 -0.14 -4.95
CA TYR A 690 -49.62 0.16 -5.41
C TYR A 690 -48.60 -0.84 -4.85
N THR A 691 -47.54 -1.11 -5.61
CA THR A 691 -46.44 -2.02 -5.22
C THR A 691 -45.14 -1.29 -4.91
N THR A 692 -45.04 -0.02 -5.33
CA THR A 692 -43.88 0.85 -5.14
C THR A 692 -44.33 2.20 -4.58
N GLU A 693 -43.59 2.73 -3.61
CA GLU A 693 -43.77 4.07 -3.07
C GLU A 693 -42.44 4.83 -3.14
N HIS A 694 -42.48 6.03 -3.72
CA HIS A 694 -41.38 6.97 -3.83
C HIS A 694 -41.72 8.21 -3.01
N SER A 695 -40.87 8.61 -2.08
CA SER A 695 -41.07 9.78 -1.24
C SER A 695 -39.81 10.63 -1.19
N GLN A 696 -39.96 11.94 -1.33
CA GLN A 696 -38.86 12.90 -1.16
C GLN A 696 -39.15 13.80 0.04
N THR A 697 -38.12 14.06 0.85
CA THR A 697 -38.13 15.05 1.93
C THR A 697 -37.03 16.07 1.72
N ASN A 698 -37.30 17.34 2.02
CA ASN A 698 -36.29 18.38 2.02
C ASN A 698 -35.33 18.28 3.22
N ALA A 699 -34.32 19.17 3.28
CA ALA A 699 -33.33 19.27 4.35
C ALA A 699 -33.91 19.40 5.78
N SER A 700 -35.15 19.88 5.94
CA SER A 700 -35.83 20.00 7.24
C SER A 700 -36.64 18.75 7.63
N GLY A 701 -36.61 17.70 6.81
CA GLY A 701 -37.40 16.48 6.99
C GLY A 701 -38.87 16.61 6.56
N LYS A 702 -39.25 17.69 5.87
CA LYS A 702 -40.62 17.89 5.36
C LYS A 702 -40.78 17.20 4.01
N ILE A 703 -41.84 16.41 3.84
CA ILE A 703 -42.19 15.75 2.58
C ILE A 703 -42.46 16.80 1.49
N THR A 704 -41.84 16.63 0.32
CA THR A 704 -42.02 17.46 -0.88
C THR A 704 -42.71 16.68 -2.01
N LEU A 705 -42.56 15.36 -2.05
CA LEU A 705 -43.16 14.48 -3.05
C LEU A 705 -43.56 13.14 -2.43
N VAL A 706 -44.71 12.62 -2.81
CA VAL A 706 -45.09 11.21 -2.64
C VAL A 706 -45.68 10.70 -3.94
N GLU A 707 -45.07 9.68 -4.51
CA GLU A 707 -45.55 8.98 -5.70
C GLU A 707 -45.78 7.51 -5.35
N ARG A 708 -46.97 7.01 -5.65
CA ARG A 708 -47.32 5.60 -5.49
C ARG A 708 -47.57 5.01 -6.87
N MET A 709 -47.00 3.84 -7.15
CA MET A 709 -47.05 3.23 -8.48
C MET A 709 -47.61 1.81 -8.43
N HIS A 710 -48.40 1.45 -9.45
CA HIS A 710 -48.88 0.10 -9.70
C HIS A 710 -47.74 -0.84 -10.09
N ALA A 711 -48.05 -2.15 -10.21
CA ALA A 711 -47.07 -3.18 -10.54
C ALA A 711 -46.44 -3.01 -11.95
N ASP A 712 -47.14 -2.31 -12.86
CA ASP A 712 -46.66 -2.02 -14.21
C ASP A 712 -45.84 -0.72 -14.30
N GLY A 713 -45.67 -0.01 -13.18
CA GLY A 713 -44.95 1.26 -13.10
C GLY A 713 -45.79 2.51 -13.40
N THR A 714 -47.09 2.37 -13.69
CA THR A 714 -47.99 3.54 -13.80
C THR A 714 -48.32 4.13 -12.43
N PHE A 715 -48.69 5.41 -12.37
CA PHE A 715 -49.03 6.07 -11.10
C PHE A 715 -50.39 5.60 -10.59
N ASP A 716 -50.50 5.42 -9.26
CA ASP A 716 -51.74 5.29 -8.49
C ASP A 716 -52.16 6.67 -7.96
N THR A 717 -51.23 7.31 -7.25
CA THR A 717 -51.38 8.66 -6.71
C THR A 717 -50.07 9.42 -6.78
N ARG A 718 -50.14 10.73 -6.97
CA ARG A 718 -48.99 11.64 -6.90
C ARG A 718 -49.35 12.87 -6.08
N GLU A 719 -48.56 13.15 -5.05
CA GLU A 719 -48.73 14.26 -4.11
C GLU A 719 -47.48 15.14 -4.17
N LEU A 720 -47.65 16.43 -4.46
CA LEU A 720 -46.57 17.42 -4.50
C LEU A 720 -46.83 18.50 -3.47
N HIS A 721 -45.84 18.78 -2.62
CA HIS A 721 -45.88 19.84 -1.61
C HIS A 721 -44.84 20.91 -1.97
N ASN A 722 -45.30 22.00 -2.57
CA ASN A 722 -44.44 23.07 -3.05
C ASN A 722 -43.94 23.94 -1.90
N SER A 723 -42.78 24.59 -2.10
CA SER A 723 -42.15 25.45 -1.09
C SER A 723 -42.94 26.72 -0.77
N ASP A 724 -43.78 27.19 -1.70
CA ASP A 724 -44.64 28.37 -1.53
C ASP A 724 -45.88 28.11 -0.66
N GLY A 725 -46.10 26.85 -0.25
CA GLY A 725 -47.26 26.42 0.54
C GLY A 725 -48.38 25.80 -0.29
N SER A 726 -48.30 25.85 -1.62
CA SER A 726 -49.26 25.17 -2.50
C SER A 726 -49.05 23.64 -2.48
N ASN A 727 -50.14 22.90 -2.71
CA ASN A 727 -50.12 21.44 -2.72
C ASN A 727 -50.93 20.92 -3.92
N GLU A 728 -50.42 19.88 -4.57
CA GLU A 728 -51.08 19.22 -5.70
C GLU A 728 -51.29 17.75 -5.39
N TYR A 729 -52.48 17.25 -5.66
CA TYR A 729 -52.87 15.86 -5.43
C TYR A 729 -53.50 15.30 -6.70
N TYR A 730 -52.91 14.23 -7.23
CA TYR A 730 -53.34 13.56 -8.46
C TYR A 730 -53.69 12.12 -8.17
N VAL A 731 -54.83 11.65 -8.71
CA VAL A 731 -55.28 10.25 -8.63
C VAL A 731 -55.44 9.72 -10.04
N TYR A 732 -54.90 8.54 -10.28
CA TYR A 732 -54.89 7.89 -11.57
C TYR A 732 -55.79 6.63 -11.56
N ASP A 733 -56.30 6.25 -12.73
CA ASP A 733 -57.03 5.00 -12.90
C ASP A 733 -56.08 3.79 -13.01
N THR A 734 -56.64 2.58 -13.13
CA THR A 734 -55.86 1.33 -13.22
C THR A 734 -55.00 1.20 -14.48
N ASP A 735 -55.17 2.09 -15.45
CA ASP A 735 -54.36 2.13 -16.68
C ASP A 735 -53.36 3.32 -16.65
N GLY A 736 -53.22 4.00 -15.51
CA GLY A 736 -52.32 5.13 -15.34
C GLY A 736 -52.80 6.47 -15.89
N ARG A 737 -54.10 6.64 -16.17
CA ARG A 737 -54.65 7.92 -16.69
C ARG A 737 -55.17 8.79 -15.56
N LEU A 738 -54.98 10.10 -15.66
CA LEU A 738 -55.43 11.05 -14.63
C LEU A 738 -56.96 11.04 -14.52
N SER A 739 -57.49 10.65 -13.36
CA SER A 739 -58.94 10.60 -13.09
C SER A 739 -59.42 11.81 -12.28
N GLN A 740 -58.59 12.27 -11.34
CA GLN A 740 -58.90 13.39 -10.46
C GLN A 740 -57.64 14.19 -10.16
N SER A 741 -57.77 15.51 -10.06
CA SER A 741 -56.73 16.39 -9.53
C SER A 741 -57.31 17.37 -8.53
N SER A 742 -56.52 17.72 -7.52
CA SER A 742 -56.82 18.78 -6.57
C SER A 742 -55.56 19.62 -6.38
N VAL A 743 -55.66 20.92 -6.66
CA VAL A 743 -54.59 21.90 -6.47
C VAL A 743 -55.05 22.88 -5.42
N THR A 744 -54.34 22.96 -4.31
CA THR A 744 -54.48 24.02 -3.31
C THR A 744 -53.39 25.04 -3.59
N ALA A 745 -53.78 26.23 -4.05
CA ALA A 745 -52.85 27.33 -4.28
C ALA A 745 -52.32 27.91 -2.96
N GLN A 746 -51.29 28.76 -3.04
CA GLN A 746 -50.64 29.38 -1.87
C GLN A 746 -51.61 30.19 -1.01
N ASP A 747 -52.58 30.86 -1.62
CA ASP A 747 -53.59 31.67 -0.93
C ASP A 747 -54.66 30.83 -0.21
N GLY A 748 -54.72 29.52 -0.47
CA GLY A 748 -55.73 28.60 0.06
C GLY A 748 -56.87 28.29 -0.92
N THR A 749 -56.85 28.84 -2.13
CA THR A 749 -57.82 28.53 -3.19
C THR A 749 -57.67 27.07 -3.61
N VAL A 750 -58.78 26.32 -3.65
CA VAL A 750 -58.78 24.90 -4.03
C VAL A 750 -59.45 24.71 -5.37
N THR A 751 -58.69 24.26 -6.37
CA THR A 751 -59.20 23.80 -7.66
C THR A 751 -59.22 22.28 -7.68
N ALA A 752 -60.41 21.69 -7.71
CA ALA A 752 -60.60 20.26 -7.89
C ALA A 752 -61.17 19.97 -9.29
N SER A 753 -60.61 19.01 -9.99
CA SER A 753 -61.03 18.62 -11.35
C SER A 753 -61.25 17.11 -11.46
N LYS A 754 -62.22 16.71 -12.27
CA LYS A 754 -62.47 15.31 -12.65
C LYS A 754 -62.40 15.15 -14.16
N TYR A 755 -61.83 14.04 -14.59
CA TYR A 755 -61.59 13.73 -15.99
C TYR A 755 -62.31 12.44 -16.39
N ASP A 756 -62.70 12.35 -17.66
CA ASP A 756 -63.13 11.09 -18.26
C ASP A 756 -61.93 10.23 -18.69
N THR A 757 -62.21 9.01 -19.17
CA THR A 757 -61.18 8.07 -19.65
C THR A 757 -60.41 8.55 -20.89
N ALA A 758 -60.86 9.63 -21.55
CA ALA A 758 -60.17 10.28 -22.66
C ALA A 758 -59.34 11.50 -22.21
N GLY A 759 -59.28 11.78 -20.91
CA GLY A 759 -58.55 12.90 -20.32
C GLY A 759 -59.25 14.25 -20.43
N LYS A 760 -60.54 14.29 -20.77
CA LYS A 760 -61.30 15.54 -20.86
C LYS A 760 -62.00 15.86 -19.54
N LEU A 761 -62.09 17.15 -19.20
CA LEU A 761 -62.84 17.62 -18.03
C LEU A 761 -64.32 17.20 -18.12
N THR A 762 -64.82 16.68 -17.01
CA THR A 762 -66.26 16.44 -16.77
C THR A 762 -66.80 17.36 -15.69
N TRP A 763 -65.93 17.77 -14.75
CA TRP A 763 -66.29 18.62 -13.63
C TRP A 763 -65.07 19.41 -13.14
N GLN A 764 -65.30 20.67 -12.76
CA GLN A 764 -64.33 21.51 -12.07
C GLN A 764 -65.03 22.29 -10.96
N GLY A 765 -64.47 22.26 -9.75
CA GLY A 765 -64.85 23.12 -8.65
C GLY A 765 -63.67 24.00 -8.26
N VAL A 766 -63.89 25.31 -8.26
CA VAL A 766 -62.96 26.31 -7.73
C VAL A 766 -63.58 26.88 -6.47
N LYS A 767 -62.94 26.60 -5.33
CA LYS A 767 -63.31 27.18 -4.04
C LYS A 767 -62.30 28.27 -3.70
N GLU A 768 -62.76 29.51 -3.75
CA GLU A 768 -61.98 30.68 -3.39
C GLU A 768 -61.80 30.77 -1.86
N THR A 769 -60.87 31.59 -1.43
CA THR A 769 -60.46 31.72 -0.01
C THR A 769 -61.54 32.29 0.90
N ASP A 770 -62.42 33.13 0.36
CA ASP A 770 -63.58 33.71 1.06
C ASP A 770 -64.76 32.72 1.21
N GLY A 771 -64.67 31.57 0.54
CA GLY A 771 -65.70 30.53 0.54
C GLY A 771 -66.58 30.52 -0.70
N ASP A 772 -66.38 31.44 -1.66
CA ASP A 772 -67.07 31.40 -2.96
C ASP A 772 -66.75 30.09 -3.67
N LEU A 773 -67.81 29.43 -4.16
CA LEU A 773 -67.70 28.17 -4.89
C LEU A 773 -68.20 28.36 -6.32
N THR A 774 -67.28 28.30 -7.26
CA THR A 774 -67.59 28.19 -8.69
C THR A 774 -67.53 26.72 -9.10
N THR A 775 -68.68 26.15 -9.45
CA THR A 775 -68.77 24.80 -10.00
C THR A 775 -69.08 24.87 -11.49
N THR A 776 -68.21 24.29 -12.31
CA THR A 776 -68.40 24.17 -13.76
C THR A 776 -68.55 22.71 -14.15
N THR A 777 -69.63 22.36 -14.84
CA THR A 777 -69.83 21.03 -15.41
C THR A 777 -69.51 21.03 -16.90
N TYR A 778 -68.95 19.93 -17.38
CA TYR A 778 -68.52 19.78 -18.77
C TYR A 778 -69.11 18.51 -19.37
N SER A 779 -69.38 18.56 -20.67
CA SER A 779 -69.67 17.38 -21.48
C SER A 779 -68.69 17.37 -22.65
N ALA A 780 -67.90 16.29 -22.76
CA ALA A 780 -66.83 16.15 -23.76
C ALA A 780 -65.85 17.36 -23.83
N GLY A 781 -65.63 18.04 -22.69
CA GLY A 781 -64.75 19.20 -22.56
C GLY A 781 -65.41 20.57 -22.83
N VAL A 782 -66.69 20.63 -23.18
CA VAL A 782 -67.44 21.90 -23.38
C VAL A 782 -68.28 22.21 -22.15
N LYS A 783 -68.30 23.48 -21.69
CA LYS A 783 -69.09 23.92 -20.53
C LYS A 783 -70.59 23.68 -20.78
N THR A 784 -71.28 23.05 -19.84
CA THR A 784 -72.74 22.87 -19.87
C THR A 784 -73.44 23.76 -18.86
N SER A 785 -72.84 23.92 -17.67
CA SER A 785 -73.33 24.85 -16.65
C SER A 785 -72.18 25.41 -15.82
N THR A 786 -72.31 26.68 -15.40
CA THR A 786 -71.48 27.30 -14.37
C THR A 786 -72.41 27.78 -13.27
N THR A 787 -72.17 27.33 -12.04
CA THR A 787 -72.88 27.80 -10.85
C THR A 787 -71.89 28.49 -9.94
N ILE A 788 -72.16 29.75 -9.61
CA ILE A 788 -71.41 30.51 -8.62
C ILE A 788 -72.29 30.61 -7.37
N THR A 789 -71.79 30.10 -6.25
CA THR A 789 -72.39 30.31 -4.92
C THR A 789 -71.46 31.23 -4.15
N SER A 790 -71.89 32.46 -3.92
CA SER A 790 -71.09 33.41 -3.16
C SER A 790 -71.29 33.26 -1.65
N HIS A 791 -70.23 33.48 -0.88
CA HIS A 791 -70.24 33.59 0.57
C HIS A 791 -71.15 34.72 1.06
N GLU A 792 -71.41 35.73 0.23
CA GLU A 792 -72.36 36.84 0.51
C GLU A 792 -73.84 36.43 0.34
N GLY A 793 -74.11 35.18 -0.05
CA GLY A 793 -75.46 34.60 -0.11
C GLY A 793 -76.21 34.82 -1.43
N TRP A 794 -75.57 35.41 -2.45
CA TRP A 794 -76.12 35.44 -3.81
C TRP A 794 -75.67 34.22 -4.62
N THR A 795 -76.52 33.82 -5.57
CA THR A 795 -76.23 32.69 -6.48
C THR A 795 -76.43 33.13 -7.92
N GLU A 796 -75.51 32.71 -8.79
CA GLU A 796 -75.60 32.96 -10.23
C GLU A 796 -75.45 31.64 -10.98
N GLN A 797 -76.40 31.37 -11.86
CA GLN A 797 -76.40 30.18 -12.69
C GLN A 797 -76.40 30.58 -14.16
N MET A 798 -75.32 30.20 -14.84
CA MET A 798 -75.14 30.36 -16.27
C MET A 798 -75.29 29.00 -16.94
N ASN A 799 -76.25 28.89 -17.87
CA ASN A 799 -76.44 27.67 -18.66
C ASN A 799 -76.00 27.90 -20.11
N TYR A 800 -75.29 26.94 -20.69
CA TYR A 800 -74.72 27.04 -22.02
C TYR A 800 -75.37 26.04 -22.99
N LEU A 801 -75.40 26.40 -24.27
CA LEU A 801 -75.76 25.48 -25.35
C LEU A 801 -74.62 24.50 -25.63
N SER A 802 -74.88 23.48 -26.44
CA SER A 802 -73.89 22.44 -26.79
C SER A 802 -72.65 22.96 -27.51
N ASP A 803 -72.69 24.18 -28.06
CA ASP A 803 -71.55 24.87 -28.68
C ASP A 803 -70.78 25.78 -27.71
N GLY A 804 -71.20 25.84 -26.45
CA GLY A 804 -70.60 26.67 -25.40
C GLY A 804 -71.10 28.11 -25.36
N THR A 805 -72.11 28.50 -26.15
CA THR A 805 -72.71 29.84 -26.09
C THR A 805 -73.73 29.97 -24.95
N LEU A 806 -73.83 31.15 -24.33
CA LEU A 806 -74.71 31.39 -23.18
C LEU A 806 -76.19 31.39 -23.61
N SER A 807 -77.03 30.61 -22.93
CA SER A 807 -78.48 30.52 -23.18
C SER A 807 -79.30 31.32 -22.17
N SER A 808 -78.90 31.28 -20.90
CA SER A 808 -79.57 31.94 -19.80
C SER A 808 -78.56 32.30 -18.72
N ASP A 809 -78.80 33.47 -18.14
CA ASP A 809 -78.12 33.95 -16.94
C ASP A 809 -79.20 34.30 -15.91
N TYR A 810 -79.17 33.57 -14.79
CA TYR A 810 -80.04 33.77 -13.67
C TYR A 810 -79.23 34.14 -12.44
N ARG A 811 -79.38 35.38 -11.99
CA ARG A 811 -78.80 35.88 -10.75
C ARG A 811 -79.89 36.10 -9.72
N LYS A 812 -79.76 35.44 -8.58
CA LYS A 812 -80.56 35.67 -7.38
C LYS A 812 -79.70 36.38 -6.34
N ASN A 813 -80.09 37.61 -6.00
CA ASN A 813 -79.42 38.39 -4.98
C ASN A 813 -79.83 37.93 -3.58
N ALA A 814 -79.05 38.28 -2.57
CA ALA A 814 -79.29 37.89 -1.18
C ALA A 814 -80.61 38.45 -0.60
N ASP A 815 -81.09 39.59 -1.11
CA ASP A 815 -82.35 40.22 -0.70
C ASP A 815 -83.61 39.57 -1.31
N GLY A 816 -83.44 38.53 -2.13
CA GLY A 816 -84.51 37.83 -2.84
C GLY A 816 -84.90 38.45 -4.17
N SER A 817 -84.35 39.61 -4.54
CA SER A 817 -84.49 40.16 -5.90
C SER A 817 -83.77 39.26 -6.91
N SER A 818 -84.23 39.28 -8.16
CA SER A 818 -83.61 38.48 -9.21
C SER A 818 -83.55 39.21 -10.54
N VAL A 819 -82.48 38.90 -11.27
CA VAL A 819 -82.30 39.30 -12.66
C VAL A 819 -82.30 38.03 -13.49
N THR A 820 -83.19 37.97 -14.47
CA THR A 820 -83.14 36.93 -15.50
C THR A 820 -82.87 37.60 -16.84
N THR A 821 -81.78 37.18 -17.48
CA THR A 821 -81.45 37.56 -18.86
C THR A 821 -81.52 36.33 -19.73
N THR A 822 -82.36 36.38 -20.77
CA THR A 822 -82.44 35.30 -21.76
C THR A 822 -81.75 35.70 -23.05
N TYR A 823 -81.01 34.74 -23.61
CA TYR A 823 -80.23 34.92 -24.83
C TYR A 823 -80.74 33.99 -25.92
N SER A 824 -80.74 34.48 -27.15
CA SER A 824 -80.90 33.65 -28.35
C SER A 824 -79.68 33.88 -29.22
N ASN A 825 -78.89 32.83 -29.44
CA ASN A 825 -77.60 32.89 -30.15
C ASN A 825 -76.67 33.97 -29.58
N GLY A 826 -76.60 34.08 -28.26
CA GLY A 826 -75.76 35.06 -27.57
C GLY A 826 -76.29 36.50 -27.54
N VAL A 827 -77.46 36.79 -28.13
CA VAL A 827 -78.07 38.14 -28.13
C VAL A 827 -79.24 38.20 -27.14
N VAL A 828 -79.30 39.26 -26.33
CA VAL A 828 -80.35 39.50 -25.32
C VAL A 828 -81.74 39.60 -25.99
N LYS A 829 -82.73 38.88 -25.45
CA LYS A 829 -84.13 38.93 -25.90
C LYS A 829 -85.07 39.52 -24.87
N THR A 830 -84.92 39.08 -23.62
CA THR A 830 -85.68 39.64 -22.50
C THR A 830 -84.73 39.94 -21.36
N LYS A 831 -85.05 41.02 -20.65
CA LYS A 831 -84.46 41.33 -19.36
C LYS A 831 -85.59 41.60 -18.39
N ALA A 832 -85.65 40.78 -17.35
CA ALA A 832 -86.60 40.91 -16.27
C ALA A 832 -85.83 41.18 -14.98
N PHE A 833 -86.06 42.35 -14.39
CA PHE A 833 -85.70 42.61 -13.01
C PHE A 833 -86.95 42.45 -12.15
N VAL A 834 -86.92 41.47 -11.25
CA VAL A 834 -87.95 41.27 -10.24
C VAL A 834 -87.38 41.79 -8.93
N ALA A 835 -87.92 42.92 -8.47
CA ALA A 835 -87.56 43.49 -7.18
C ALA A 835 -88.02 42.58 -6.03
N ALA A 836 -87.46 42.78 -4.83
CA ALA A 836 -87.83 41.99 -3.66
C ALA A 836 -89.33 42.12 -3.28
N ASP A 837 -89.98 43.24 -3.61
CA ASP A 837 -91.41 43.48 -3.39
C ASP A 837 -92.32 42.90 -4.50
N SER A 838 -91.74 42.17 -5.46
CA SER A 838 -92.40 41.62 -6.65
C SER A 838 -92.86 42.64 -7.70
N SER A 839 -92.45 43.91 -7.60
CA SER A 839 -92.55 44.83 -8.73
C SER A 839 -91.61 44.42 -9.87
N ILE A 840 -92.03 44.68 -11.11
CA ILE A 840 -91.32 44.19 -12.29
C ILE A 840 -90.95 45.36 -13.19
N ASP A 841 -89.65 45.45 -13.50
CA ASP A 841 -89.11 46.23 -14.61
C ASP A 841 -88.81 45.25 -15.75
N TYR A 842 -89.61 45.36 -16.82
CA TYR A 842 -89.60 44.40 -17.92
C TYR A 842 -89.31 45.08 -19.24
N THR A 843 -88.26 44.60 -19.90
CA THR A 843 -87.87 45.08 -21.23
C THR A 843 -87.82 43.94 -22.23
N VAL A 844 -88.47 44.16 -23.38
CA VAL A 844 -88.41 43.28 -24.55
C VAL A 844 -87.59 43.95 -25.65
N TYR A 845 -86.61 43.24 -26.19
CA TYR A 845 -85.71 43.73 -27.23
C TYR A 845 -85.95 43.04 -28.57
N GLY A 846 -85.72 43.77 -29.66
CA GLY A 846 -85.72 43.21 -31.02
C GLY A 846 -87.11 42.89 -31.56
N ILE A 847 -88.12 43.71 -31.22
CA ILE A 847 -89.47 43.64 -31.77
C ILE A 847 -89.42 44.03 -33.26
N THR A 848 -90.09 43.26 -34.13
CA THR A 848 -90.11 43.48 -35.59
C THR A 848 -91.54 43.72 -36.10
N GLY A 849 -91.69 44.47 -37.20
CA GLY A 849 -92.99 44.73 -37.85
C GLY A 849 -93.86 45.82 -37.18
N LYS A 850 -93.31 46.58 -36.23
CA LYS A 850 -93.94 47.75 -35.58
C LYS A 850 -93.10 49.01 -35.84
N THR A 851 -93.61 50.18 -35.48
CA THR A 851 -92.82 51.43 -35.53
C THR A 851 -91.74 51.50 -34.46
N TYR A 852 -91.81 50.65 -33.43
CA TYR A 852 -90.88 50.55 -32.31
C TYR A 852 -90.21 49.16 -32.25
N THR A 853 -88.98 49.09 -31.76
CA THR A 853 -88.19 47.85 -31.62
C THR A 853 -87.95 47.45 -30.17
N ILE A 854 -88.18 48.37 -29.24
CA ILE A 854 -88.05 48.18 -27.79
C ILE A 854 -89.35 48.59 -27.13
N GLU A 855 -89.84 47.74 -26.23
CA GLU A 855 -90.93 48.06 -25.32
C GLU A 855 -90.46 47.89 -23.89
N HIS A 856 -90.56 48.98 -23.13
CA HIS A 856 -90.26 49.03 -21.71
C HIS A 856 -91.56 49.26 -20.94
N SER A 857 -91.81 48.38 -19.97
CA SER A 857 -93.00 48.41 -19.13
C SER A 857 -92.61 48.36 -17.67
N LYS A 858 -93.20 49.25 -16.88
CA LYS A 858 -93.18 49.16 -15.41
C LYS A 858 -94.50 48.64 -14.90
N ILE A 859 -94.42 47.56 -14.14
CA ILE A 859 -95.56 46.87 -13.55
C ILE A 859 -95.43 47.00 -12.03
N ASP A 860 -96.44 47.59 -11.40
CA ASP A 860 -96.49 47.71 -9.95
C ASP A 860 -96.73 46.36 -9.26
N THR A 861 -96.67 46.34 -7.93
CA THR A 861 -96.86 45.13 -7.12
C THR A 861 -98.25 44.51 -7.25
N SER A 862 -99.24 45.22 -7.81
CA SER A 862 -100.59 44.71 -8.08
C SER A 862 -100.74 44.11 -9.48
N GLY A 863 -99.69 44.16 -10.29
CA GLY A 863 -99.71 43.70 -11.68
C GLY A 863 -100.23 44.75 -12.67
N LYS A 864 -100.38 46.03 -12.26
CA LYS A 864 -100.88 47.09 -13.13
C LYS A 864 -99.73 47.85 -13.79
N THR A 865 -99.88 48.12 -15.09
CA THR A 865 -98.93 48.92 -15.85
C THR A 865 -99.06 50.41 -15.51
N THR A 866 -97.99 51.00 -15.00
CA THR A 866 -97.92 52.43 -14.62
C THR A 866 -97.23 53.28 -15.68
N LEU A 867 -96.34 52.67 -16.48
CA LEU A 867 -95.59 53.31 -17.55
C LEU A 867 -95.52 52.38 -18.77
N ILE A 868 -95.80 52.94 -19.94
CA ILE A 868 -95.48 52.32 -21.22
C ILE A 868 -94.59 53.27 -22.00
N GLU A 869 -93.41 52.78 -22.36
CA GLU A 869 -92.47 53.46 -23.22
C GLU A 869 -92.16 52.58 -24.42
N ARG A 870 -92.40 53.13 -25.61
CA ARG A 870 -92.07 52.50 -26.88
C ARG A 870 -91.00 53.32 -27.57
N MET A 871 -89.91 52.66 -27.92
CA MET A 871 -88.73 53.29 -28.51
C MET A 871 -88.41 52.71 -29.88
N HIS A 872 -87.95 53.57 -30.78
CA HIS A 872 -87.35 53.20 -32.06
C HIS A 872 -86.01 52.48 -31.85
N ASP A 873 -85.39 51.99 -32.94
CA ASP A 873 -84.11 51.27 -32.84
C ASP A 873 -82.95 52.14 -32.34
N ASP A 874 -83.03 53.44 -32.56
CA ASP A 874 -82.09 54.46 -32.10
C ASP A 874 -82.32 54.90 -30.64
N GLY A 875 -83.35 54.34 -29.99
CA GLY A 875 -83.73 54.66 -28.61
C GLY A 875 -84.59 55.91 -28.47
N THR A 876 -84.96 56.59 -29.55
CA THR A 876 -85.89 57.72 -29.49
C THR A 876 -87.33 57.27 -29.26
N PHE A 877 -88.15 58.10 -28.61
CA PHE A 877 -89.53 57.74 -28.28
C PHE A 877 -90.43 57.78 -29.53
N ASP A 878 -91.24 56.73 -29.69
CA ASP A 878 -92.41 56.69 -30.59
C ASP A 878 -93.66 57.16 -29.82
N TYR A 879 -93.78 56.63 -28.59
CA TYR A 879 -94.94 56.82 -27.75
C TYR A 879 -94.58 56.72 -26.28
N ARG A 880 -95.19 57.60 -25.47
CA ARG A 880 -95.10 57.53 -24.02
C ARG A 880 -96.47 57.73 -23.38
N GLU A 881 -96.82 56.81 -22.49
CA GLU A 881 -98.03 56.86 -21.67
C GLU A 881 -97.68 56.81 -20.20
N LEU A 882 -98.07 57.87 -19.49
CA LEU A 882 -98.02 57.92 -18.04
C LEU A 882 -99.45 57.77 -17.49
N ARG A 883 -99.65 56.76 -16.64
CA ARG A 883 -100.92 56.52 -15.95
C ARG A 883 -100.77 56.86 -14.49
N ASN A 884 -101.41 57.96 -14.07
CA ASN A 884 -101.37 58.39 -12.68
C ASN A 884 -102.36 57.58 -11.83
N ALA A 885 -102.09 57.52 -10.53
CA ALA A 885 -102.93 56.82 -9.58
C ALA A 885 -104.33 57.45 -9.42
N ASP A 886 -104.46 58.76 -9.64
CA ASP A 886 -105.70 59.53 -9.51
C ASP A 886 -106.68 59.35 -10.69
N GLY A 887 -106.31 58.58 -11.71
CA GLY A 887 -107.11 58.34 -12.91
C GLY A 887 -106.86 59.34 -14.04
N THR A 888 -106.03 60.37 -13.84
CA THR A 888 -105.54 61.22 -14.93
C THR A 888 -104.52 60.46 -15.79
N LYS A 889 -104.37 60.89 -17.04
CA LYS A 889 -103.32 60.37 -17.92
C LYS A 889 -102.75 61.44 -18.82
N GLN A 890 -101.48 61.27 -19.13
CA GLN A 890 -100.78 62.07 -20.13
C GLN A 890 -100.28 61.17 -21.24
N THR A 891 -100.53 61.59 -22.47
CA THR A 891 -100.03 60.90 -23.67
C THR A 891 -99.17 61.85 -24.48
N LEU A 892 -97.98 61.36 -24.83
CA LEU A 892 -97.02 62.06 -25.68
C LEU A 892 -96.81 61.24 -26.94
N THR A 893 -97.01 61.86 -28.10
CA THR A 893 -96.78 61.24 -29.40
C THR A 893 -95.65 61.93 -30.14
N TYR A 894 -94.78 61.16 -30.76
CA TYR A 894 -93.57 61.65 -31.38
C TYR A 894 -93.55 61.34 -32.89
N THR A 895 -92.72 62.06 -33.64
CA THR A 895 -92.38 61.70 -35.02
C THR A 895 -91.53 60.44 -35.06
N ALA A 896 -91.33 59.86 -36.25
CA ALA A 896 -90.38 58.76 -36.47
C ALA A 896 -88.91 59.12 -36.16
N THR A 897 -88.63 60.38 -35.82
CA THR A 897 -87.31 60.88 -35.38
C THR A 897 -87.32 61.34 -33.93
N GLY A 898 -88.36 60.99 -33.15
CA GLY A 898 -88.44 61.30 -31.72
C GLY A 898 -88.84 62.74 -31.37
N ILE A 899 -89.38 63.52 -32.31
CA ILE A 899 -89.79 64.91 -32.06
C ILE A 899 -91.23 64.95 -31.56
N LEU A 900 -91.52 65.65 -30.45
CA LEU A 900 -92.85 65.74 -29.88
C LEU A 900 -93.83 66.45 -30.83
N THR A 901 -94.95 65.80 -31.16
CA THR A 901 -95.98 66.33 -32.07
C THR A 901 -97.23 66.77 -31.33
N ALA A 902 -97.60 66.03 -30.27
CA ALA A 902 -98.72 66.36 -29.42
C ALA A 902 -98.44 65.97 -27.97
N ASP A 903 -98.81 66.88 -27.07
CA ASP A 903 -98.94 66.64 -25.64
C ASP A 903 -100.41 66.82 -25.28
N THR A 904 -101.02 65.75 -24.79
CA THR A 904 -102.42 65.78 -24.36
C THR A 904 -102.52 65.37 -22.90
N PHE A 905 -103.02 66.29 -22.09
CA PHE A 905 -103.38 66.03 -20.72
C PHE A 905 -104.89 65.79 -20.61
N TYR A 906 -105.25 64.63 -20.06
CA TYR A 906 -106.65 64.24 -19.83
C TYR A 906 -106.96 64.34 -18.34
N ASN A 907 -107.91 65.21 -18.01
CA ASN A 907 -108.52 65.23 -16.69
C ASN A 907 -109.47 64.04 -16.52
N THR A 908 -109.80 63.76 -15.26
CA THR A 908 -110.74 62.70 -14.90
C THR A 908 -112.17 62.98 -15.37
N ASP A 909 -112.57 64.24 -15.52
CA ASP A 909 -113.88 64.67 -15.99
C ASP A 909 -114.05 64.65 -17.53
N GLY A 910 -112.96 64.34 -18.26
CA GLY A 910 -112.93 64.31 -19.72
C GLY A 910 -112.57 65.64 -20.40
N SER A 911 -112.43 66.74 -19.66
CA SER A 911 -111.83 67.97 -20.18
C SER A 911 -110.35 67.74 -20.53
N ARG A 912 -109.83 68.51 -21.50
CA ARG A 912 -108.45 68.32 -21.96
C ARG A 912 -107.76 69.61 -22.34
N ILE A 913 -106.46 69.63 -22.11
CA ILE A 913 -105.55 70.62 -22.67
C ILE A 913 -104.78 69.91 -23.77
N TRP A 914 -104.90 70.44 -24.99
CA TRP A 914 -104.20 69.91 -26.14
C TRP A 914 -103.17 70.91 -26.59
N LYS A 915 -101.91 70.47 -26.62
CA LYS A 915 -100.79 71.21 -27.17
C LYS A 915 -100.32 70.53 -28.44
N SER A 916 -100.39 71.26 -29.54
CA SER A 916 -99.92 70.81 -30.85
C SER A 916 -98.67 71.58 -31.24
N TYR A 917 -97.61 70.84 -31.50
CA TYR A 917 -96.33 71.38 -31.96
C TYR A 917 -96.32 71.25 -33.49
N LYS A 918 -96.64 72.33 -34.20
CA LYS A 918 -96.88 72.28 -35.65
C LYS A 918 -95.59 71.92 -36.40
N GLN A 919 -95.71 70.92 -37.28
CA GLN A 919 -94.63 70.42 -38.13
C GLN A 919 -94.78 70.89 -39.59
N ASP A 920 -95.50 71.99 -39.81
CA ASP A 920 -95.75 72.58 -41.14
C ASP A 920 -94.67 73.60 -41.56
N GLY A 921 -93.61 73.73 -40.75
CA GLY A 921 -92.48 74.64 -40.99
C GLY A 921 -92.56 75.97 -40.25
N THR A 922 -93.68 76.27 -39.59
CA THR A 922 -93.83 77.50 -38.78
C THR A 922 -93.09 77.44 -37.44
N GLY A 923 -93.07 76.25 -36.83
CA GLY A 923 -92.62 76.05 -35.45
C GLY A 923 -93.63 76.56 -34.41
N ASP A 924 -94.84 76.91 -34.82
CA ASP A 924 -95.86 77.44 -33.93
C ASP A 924 -96.35 76.36 -32.95
N ILE A 925 -96.59 76.78 -31.71
CA ILE A 925 -97.23 75.95 -30.69
C ILE A 925 -98.65 76.45 -30.50
N GLN A 926 -99.61 75.60 -30.84
CA GLN A 926 -101.01 75.83 -30.57
C GLN A 926 -101.39 75.16 -29.25
N THR A 927 -101.67 75.97 -28.24
CA THR A 927 -102.32 75.51 -27.02
C THR A 927 -103.80 75.83 -27.09
N GLU A 928 -104.62 74.79 -26.94
CA GLU A 928 -106.07 74.92 -26.94
C GLU A 928 -106.67 74.21 -25.74
N VAL A 929 -107.50 74.94 -24.99
CA VAL A 929 -108.17 74.45 -23.79
C VAL A 929 -109.60 74.07 -24.17
N PHE A 930 -109.94 72.78 -23.98
CA PHE A 930 -111.26 72.24 -24.24
C PHE A 930 -111.98 71.92 -22.93
N ASN A 931 -113.25 72.29 -22.83
CA ASN A 931 -114.11 71.77 -21.77
C ASN A 931 -114.43 70.27 -21.99
N ALA A 932 -115.11 69.62 -21.04
CA ALA A 932 -115.47 68.21 -21.14
C ALA A 932 -116.41 67.88 -22.33
N ALA A 933 -117.17 68.87 -22.83
CA ALA A 933 -117.99 68.72 -24.04
C ALA A 933 -117.20 68.90 -25.35
N GLY A 934 -115.93 69.31 -25.28
CA GLY A 934 -115.05 69.54 -26.43
C GLY A 934 -115.13 70.94 -27.06
N THR A 935 -115.67 71.95 -26.36
CA THR A 935 -115.70 73.35 -26.84
C THR A 935 -114.40 74.10 -26.48
N SER A 936 -113.86 74.91 -27.41
CA SER A 936 -112.63 75.70 -27.22
C SER A 936 -112.89 76.97 -26.40
N MET A 937 -112.16 77.10 -25.29
CA MET A 937 -112.34 78.19 -24.32
C MET A 937 -111.40 79.37 -24.61
N LYS A 938 -110.12 79.08 -24.78
CA LYS A 938 -109.08 80.04 -25.13
C LYS A 938 -108.03 79.37 -26.00
N ARG A 939 -107.38 80.19 -26.84
CA ARG A 939 -106.28 79.74 -27.68
C ARG A 939 -105.10 80.67 -27.52
N ASP A 940 -103.95 80.04 -27.44
CA ASP A 940 -102.66 80.68 -27.52
C ASP A 940 -101.89 80.06 -28.69
N ILE A 941 -101.51 80.90 -29.65
CA ILE A 941 -100.57 80.54 -30.71
C ILE A 941 -99.26 81.25 -30.37
N LEU A 942 -98.31 80.49 -29.85
CA LEU A 942 -96.96 80.97 -29.61
C LEU A 942 -96.15 80.77 -30.90
N HIS A 943 -95.69 81.86 -31.46
CA HIS A 943 -94.80 81.87 -32.61
C HIS A 943 -93.34 81.75 -32.19
N THR A 944 -92.49 81.29 -33.11
CA THR A 944 -91.05 81.13 -32.88
C THR A 944 -90.31 82.44 -32.57
N SER A 945 -90.89 83.60 -32.89
CA SER A 945 -90.33 84.91 -32.50
C SER A 945 -90.53 85.26 -31.03
N GLY A 946 -91.17 84.39 -30.23
CA GLY A 946 -91.61 84.71 -28.86
C GLY A 946 -92.94 85.46 -28.83
N LYS A 947 -93.41 85.92 -30.00
CA LYS A 947 -94.69 86.58 -30.15
C LYS A 947 -95.82 85.60 -29.85
N HIS A 948 -96.74 86.02 -29.02
CA HIS A 948 -98.02 85.37 -28.82
C HIS A 948 -99.13 86.04 -29.63
N ASP A 949 -99.92 85.21 -30.30
CA ASP A 949 -101.25 85.54 -30.85
C ASP A 949 -102.31 84.93 -29.92
N LEU A 950 -102.77 85.74 -28.96
CA LEU A 950 -103.68 85.29 -27.90
C LEU A 950 -105.14 85.63 -28.21
N TYR A 951 -106.01 84.64 -27.99
CA TYR A 951 -107.46 84.74 -28.21
C TYR A 951 -108.24 84.36 -26.95
N ALA A 952 -109.02 85.33 -26.46
CA ALA A 952 -110.13 85.06 -25.57
C ALA A 952 -111.40 84.88 -26.42
N PHE A 953 -112.02 83.69 -26.39
CA PHE A 953 -113.27 83.40 -27.10
C PHE A 953 -114.52 83.52 -26.21
N VAL A 954 -114.34 83.71 -24.91
CA VAL A 954 -115.39 83.85 -23.88
C VAL A 954 -115.00 84.94 -22.87
N ASP A 955 -115.97 85.48 -22.12
CA ASP A 955 -115.77 86.59 -21.16
C ASP A 955 -114.83 86.24 -19.98
N GLY A 956 -114.24 87.26 -19.34
CA GLY A 956 -113.47 87.14 -18.09
C GLY A 956 -112.11 86.42 -18.21
N GLN A 957 -111.56 86.30 -19.42
CA GLN A 957 -110.26 85.67 -19.62
C GLN A 957 -109.13 86.63 -19.28
N THR A 958 -108.15 86.12 -18.55
CA THR A 958 -106.83 86.74 -18.41
C THR A 958 -105.92 86.22 -19.52
N LEU A 959 -105.37 87.14 -20.30
CA LEU A 959 -104.38 86.85 -21.34
C LEU A 959 -103.02 87.38 -20.91
N SER A 960 -102.00 86.59 -21.16
CA SER A 960 -100.61 86.89 -20.83
C SER A 960 -99.75 86.32 -21.95
N GLY A 961 -99.07 87.19 -22.69
CA GLY A 961 -98.13 86.84 -23.77
C GLY A 961 -96.68 86.96 -23.31
N GLY A 962 -96.40 87.92 -22.42
CA GLY A 962 -95.05 88.10 -21.90
C GLY A 962 -94.48 89.42 -22.37
N ALA A 963 -93.17 89.40 -22.63
CA ALA A 963 -92.35 90.57 -22.90
C ALA A 963 -91.85 90.66 -24.35
N ALA A 964 -92.28 89.75 -25.23
CA ALA A 964 -92.00 89.84 -26.66
C ALA A 964 -93.07 90.71 -27.32
N ASP A 965 -92.86 91.22 -28.54
CA ASP A 965 -93.83 92.07 -29.25
C ASP A 965 -95.15 91.33 -29.54
N ASP A 966 -96.04 91.30 -28.55
CA ASP A 966 -97.17 90.40 -28.49
C ASP A 966 -98.43 91.00 -29.11
N THR A 967 -99.32 90.13 -29.59
CA THR A 967 -100.64 90.54 -30.06
C THR A 967 -101.74 89.93 -29.22
N PHE A 968 -102.28 90.77 -28.35
CA PHE A 968 -103.43 90.44 -27.52
C PHE A 968 -104.71 90.82 -28.26
N ARG A 969 -105.65 89.87 -28.38
CA ARG A 969 -106.96 90.10 -28.99
C ARG A 969 -108.09 89.84 -28.00
N PHE A 970 -108.59 90.92 -27.43
CA PHE A 970 -109.87 90.94 -26.73
C PHE A 970 -111.00 91.01 -27.76
N SER A 971 -111.58 89.85 -28.07
CA SER A 971 -112.57 89.71 -29.14
C SER A 971 -113.96 90.15 -28.64
N THR A 972 -114.16 91.48 -28.47
CA THR A 972 -115.36 92.14 -27.89
C THR A 972 -115.65 91.82 -26.42
N THR A 973 -114.66 91.30 -25.69
CA THR A 973 -114.79 90.84 -24.30
C THR A 973 -114.86 91.98 -23.29
N LYS A 974 -115.38 91.68 -22.09
CA LYS A 974 -115.41 92.62 -20.94
C LYS A 974 -114.60 92.07 -19.76
N ASN A 975 -113.99 92.98 -18.98
CA ASN A 975 -113.15 92.67 -17.82
C ASN A 975 -111.97 91.75 -18.16
N ALA A 976 -111.41 91.91 -19.36
CA ALA A 976 -110.22 91.18 -19.73
C ALA A 976 -109.00 91.86 -19.12
N THR A 977 -108.01 91.04 -18.79
CA THR A 977 -106.75 91.55 -18.23
C THR A 977 -105.64 91.16 -19.17
N MET A 978 -104.91 92.16 -19.65
CA MET A 978 -103.60 91.97 -20.26
C MET A 978 -102.58 92.15 -19.16
N ILE A 979 -101.62 91.25 -19.13
CA ILE A 979 -100.43 91.43 -18.31
C ILE A 979 -99.35 91.93 -19.27
N TYR A 980 -98.99 93.20 -19.17
CA TYR A 980 -97.86 93.77 -19.92
C TYR A 980 -96.57 93.46 -19.18
N GLN A 981 -95.56 92.93 -19.88
CA GLN A 981 -94.33 92.45 -19.23
C GLN A 981 -93.05 92.95 -19.91
N GLY A 982 -93.13 93.94 -20.79
CA GLY A 982 -92.02 94.41 -21.63
C GLY A 982 -92.34 94.18 -23.12
N GLY A 983 -91.41 94.49 -24.02
CA GLY A 983 -91.59 94.35 -25.46
C GLY A 983 -92.35 95.50 -26.12
N ASN A 984 -92.45 95.47 -27.45
CA ASN A 984 -93.23 96.38 -28.28
C ASN A 984 -94.65 95.85 -28.51
N ASP A 985 -95.37 95.66 -27.42
CA ASP A 985 -96.66 94.97 -27.43
C ASP A 985 -97.74 95.75 -28.14
N ILE A 986 -98.63 94.98 -28.79
CA ILE A 986 -99.82 95.49 -29.43
C ILE A 986 -101.04 94.90 -28.73
N LEU A 987 -101.69 95.78 -27.97
CA LEU A 987 -102.98 95.47 -27.40
C LEU A 987 -104.11 95.93 -28.33
N TYR A 988 -104.86 94.97 -28.87
CA TYR A 988 -106.09 95.22 -29.61
C TYR A 988 -107.31 95.07 -28.70
N GLY A 989 -108.13 96.12 -28.67
CA GLY A 989 -109.44 96.09 -28.02
C GLY A 989 -109.44 96.41 -26.53
N PHE A 990 -108.51 97.25 -26.05
CA PHE A 990 -108.48 97.68 -24.64
C PHE A 990 -109.68 98.57 -24.28
N ASN A 991 -110.56 98.09 -23.38
CA ASN A 991 -111.76 98.79 -22.93
C ASN A 991 -111.48 99.72 -21.73
N THR A 992 -112.06 100.94 -21.72
CA THR A 992 -111.79 101.99 -20.70
C THR A 992 -113.04 102.58 -20.02
N ASP A 993 -114.23 101.98 -20.09
CA ASP A 993 -115.43 102.49 -19.37
C ASP A 993 -115.43 102.07 -17.88
N GLY A 994 -115.33 103.04 -16.95
CA GLY A 994 -115.09 102.83 -15.50
C GLY A 994 -116.05 101.94 -14.68
N GLY A 995 -117.04 101.26 -15.26
CA GLY A 995 -117.83 100.19 -14.61
C GLY A 995 -117.42 98.76 -15.01
N ALA A 996 -116.50 98.61 -15.97
CA ALA A 996 -116.04 97.32 -16.52
C ALA A 996 -114.76 97.44 -17.37
N ALA A 997 -113.82 98.28 -16.94
CA ALA A 997 -112.62 98.53 -17.71
C ALA A 997 -111.73 97.27 -17.81
N ASP A 998 -111.00 97.18 -18.91
CA ASP A 998 -109.90 96.24 -19.03
C ASP A 998 -108.70 96.79 -18.28
N HIS A 999 -107.80 95.88 -17.91
CA HIS A 999 -106.65 96.23 -17.08
C HIS A 999 -105.36 95.86 -17.80
N VAL A 1000 -104.40 96.77 -17.79
CA VAL A 1000 -103.01 96.45 -18.06
C VAL A 1000 -102.33 96.29 -16.71
N ALA A 1001 -101.94 95.08 -16.37
CA ALA A 1001 -101.07 94.85 -15.22
C ALA A 1001 -99.62 95.14 -15.61
N ILE A 1002 -98.93 95.96 -14.82
CA ILE A 1002 -97.57 96.45 -15.04
C ILE A 1002 -96.78 96.31 -13.75
N ASN A 1003 -95.47 96.16 -13.85
CA ASN A 1003 -94.61 96.08 -12.67
C ASN A 1003 -94.01 97.41 -12.27
N LYS A 1004 -93.64 97.41 -10.99
CA LYS A 1004 -92.95 98.49 -10.32
C LYS A 1004 -91.60 98.90 -10.84
N SER A 1005 -90.87 98.02 -11.47
CA SER A 1005 -89.61 98.37 -12.09
C SER A 1005 -89.85 98.98 -13.46
N TRP A 1006 -90.77 98.36 -14.21
CA TRP A 1006 -91.28 98.91 -15.44
C TRP A 1006 -91.79 100.34 -15.14
N ALA A 1007 -92.44 100.56 -13.98
CA ALA A 1007 -92.73 101.89 -13.40
C ALA A 1007 -93.18 101.87 -11.92
N ALA A 1008 -92.63 102.78 -11.06
CA ALA A 1008 -92.87 102.82 -9.60
C ALA A 1008 -94.35 103.05 -9.22
N ASP A 1009 -95.02 103.65 -10.17
CA ASP A 1009 -96.36 104.15 -10.14
C ASP A 1009 -96.64 104.62 -11.55
N PHE A 1010 -97.85 105.08 -11.75
CA PHE A 1010 -98.26 105.70 -12.99
C PHE A 1010 -97.35 106.88 -13.42
N ALA A 1011 -96.79 107.64 -12.46
CA ALA A 1011 -95.99 108.82 -12.74
C ALA A 1011 -94.62 108.51 -13.37
N SER A 1012 -94.15 107.26 -13.25
CA SER A 1012 -92.84 106.82 -13.78
C SER A 1012 -92.88 106.39 -15.24
N LEU A 1013 -94.07 106.22 -15.81
CA LEU A 1013 -94.24 105.77 -17.19
C LEU A 1013 -93.94 106.93 -18.15
N ASN A 1014 -92.91 106.77 -18.97
CA ASN A 1014 -92.58 107.71 -20.03
C ASN A 1014 -93.47 107.47 -21.25
N MET A 1015 -94.66 108.05 -21.22
CA MET A 1015 -95.60 107.94 -22.31
C MET A 1015 -95.39 109.05 -23.36
N VAL A 1016 -95.40 108.70 -24.64
CA VAL A 1016 -95.38 109.64 -25.78
C VAL A 1016 -96.51 109.26 -26.73
N GLN A 1017 -97.22 110.26 -27.22
CA GLN A 1017 -98.20 110.03 -28.26
C GLN A 1017 -97.48 109.67 -29.57
N GLN A 1018 -97.71 108.49 -30.12
CA GLN A 1018 -97.28 108.10 -31.46
C GLN A 1018 -98.55 108.04 -32.35
N GLY A 1019 -99.02 109.21 -32.82
CA GLY A 1019 -100.24 109.36 -33.64
C GLY A 1019 -101.53 109.18 -32.83
N SER A 1020 -102.28 108.12 -33.13
CA SER A 1020 -103.46 107.70 -32.37
C SER A 1020 -103.13 106.77 -31.20
N ASP A 1021 -101.88 106.33 -31.11
CA ASP A 1021 -101.50 105.30 -30.16
C ASP A 1021 -100.67 105.95 -29.05
N VAL A 1022 -100.87 105.50 -27.80
CA VAL A 1022 -99.92 105.83 -26.73
C VAL A 1022 -98.81 104.83 -26.84
N LEU A 1023 -97.62 105.38 -27.04
CA LEU A 1023 -96.41 104.64 -26.86
C LEU A 1023 -95.99 104.83 -25.41
N ILE A 1024 -96.19 103.80 -24.60
CA ILE A 1024 -95.60 103.78 -23.27
C ILE A 1024 -94.17 103.33 -23.47
N ARG A 1025 -93.22 104.28 -23.52
CA ARG A 1025 -91.81 103.96 -23.57
C ARG A 1025 -91.35 103.59 -22.18
N PHE A 1026 -90.90 102.37 -22.04
CA PHE A 1026 -90.21 101.92 -20.83
C PHE A 1026 -88.74 102.30 -20.89
N ASP A 1027 -88.20 102.47 -22.11
CA ASP A 1027 -86.88 103.04 -22.40
C ASP A 1027 -86.61 103.04 -23.92
N ALA A 1028 -85.43 102.54 -24.33
CA ALA A 1028 -84.95 102.45 -25.70
C ALA A 1028 -85.52 101.24 -26.46
N ALA A 1029 -85.97 100.22 -25.73
CA ALA A 1029 -86.32 98.94 -26.31
C ALA A 1029 -87.79 98.60 -26.14
N ASP A 1030 -88.36 98.92 -24.99
CA ASP A 1030 -89.66 98.40 -24.57
C ASP A 1030 -90.75 99.45 -24.75
N THR A 1031 -91.80 99.09 -25.49
CA THR A 1031 -92.95 99.95 -25.66
C THR A 1031 -94.28 99.23 -25.61
N LEU A 1032 -95.18 99.65 -24.74
CA LEU A 1032 -96.55 99.23 -24.95
C LEU A 1032 -97.19 100.17 -25.97
N LEU A 1033 -97.52 99.63 -27.13
CA LEU A 1033 -98.38 100.30 -28.09
C LEU A 1033 -99.83 99.90 -27.79
N VAL A 1034 -100.44 100.64 -26.87
CA VAL A 1034 -101.90 100.57 -26.71
C VAL A 1034 -102.51 101.24 -27.94
N LYS A 1035 -102.99 100.43 -28.87
CA LYS A 1035 -103.55 100.91 -30.12
C LYS A 1035 -104.76 101.80 -29.83
N GLN A 1036 -104.80 102.96 -30.47
CA GLN A 1036 -105.88 103.93 -30.37
C GLN A 1036 -106.09 104.51 -28.97
N GLN A 1037 -105.01 104.83 -28.26
CA GLN A 1037 -105.12 105.58 -27.02
C GLN A 1037 -104.54 106.98 -27.06
N LYS A 1038 -105.21 107.88 -26.32
CA LYS A 1038 -104.66 109.20 -25.96
C LYS A 1038 -104.04 109.08 -24.58
N VAL A 1039 -102.85 109.63 -24.41
CA VAL A 1039 -102.21 109.70 -23.08
C VAL A 1039 -103.17 110.28 -22.03
N ALA A 1040 -104.05 111.24 -22.40
CA ALA A 1040 -105.05 111.88 -21.52
C ALA A 1040 -106.22 110.99 -21.02
N ALA A 1041 -106.41 109.79 -21.57
CA ALA A 1041 -107.47 108.85 -21.15
C ALA A 1041 -106.95 107.79 -20.18
N LEU A 1042 -105.65 107.81 -19.87
CA LEU A 1042 -104.99 106.81 -19.04
C LEU A 1042 -104.82 107.34 -17.62
N THR A 1043 -105.28 106.56 -16.63
CA THR A 1043 -105.14 106.85 -15.20
C THR A 1043 -104.73 105.60 -14.46
N SER A 1044 -104.27 105.79 -13.23
CA SER A 1044 -103.90 104.69 -12.34
C SER A 1044 -104.94 103.57 -12.21
N ASP A 1045 -106.22 103.76 -12.55
CA ASP A 1045 -107.30 102.77 -12.35
C ASP A 1045 -107.28 101.61 -13.37
N TYR A 1046 -106.67 101.82 -14.54
CA TYR A 1046 -106.50 100.77 -15.58
C TYR A 1046 -105.15 100.06 -15.47
N PHE A 1047 -104.24 100.68 -14.73
CA PHE A 1047 -102.89 100.19 -14.54
C PHE A 1047 -102.77 99.55 -13.17
N ILE A 1048 -102.63 98.23 -13.17
CA ILE A 1048 -102.38 97.47 -11.95
C ILE A 1048 -100.86 97.43 -11.75
N PHE A 1049 -100.32 98.36 -10.95
CA PHE A 1049 -98.90 98.37 -10.57
C PHE A 1049 -98.64 97.34 -9.47
N SER A 1050 -98.20 96.15 -9.85
CA SER A 1050 -97.98 94.99 -8.95
C SER A 1050 -96.53 94.56 -8.90
#